data_AF-A0A1M7IYU9-F1
#
_entry.id   AF-A0A1M7IYU9-F1
#
_cell.length_a   1.000
_cell.length_b   1.000
_cell.length_c   1.000
_cell.angle_alpha   90.00
_cell.angle_beta   90.00
_cell.angle_gamma   90.00
#
_symmetry.space_group_name_H-M   'P 1'
#
loop_
_entity.id
_entity.type
_entity.pdbx_description
1 polymer ?
#
loop_
_entity_poly.entity_id
_entity_poly.type
_entity_poly.pdbx_seq_one_letter_code
_entity_poly.pdbx_strand_id
1 'polypeptide(L)'
;MKEKNELDVLENAEQSVIERLTAEYPPRDEKEKEKIFSMSERKCKNRSDNIIRNEEQTVSGVEVYKRPRWQRFLSVAAAFAIVVGGVAGGAYAYRQFRNNETAFSEANKKIAPFGDFAKLNYQLCDYSKEPIVNIVELDKGTEHDGNDDVMEEEQIKLPGGTPISQDKREKLADFFNNYDYKYMEHTIFNPENKTYGPSDKAPDAPEFKDYSDELAKAILETPDPSEIELEEPEIEGMTVGENLEPQMPYFICDDSNEIRMISIYRYDGIGCLAYFKMEYEEKDGRFVYEDFSSVEMMGWEIDFDYFKSTITAILNDEDYTLRDTSGQSDINENIAPFGNFSEKEYRSLRTEEASLFIQADDYSLGLEQGKEIPFEKRKELEEFFNSQEWKESDKTAYTEYTPFWLQTMEYLNFAYITDDELNIIWLDRDSGTLSYTTVKIEKDTDDDTKYKCIEPHSKSDVKVYDIDYDLFAAKIREILGDEFSDKTHEYNNFAAFRWTVEDTDRALLEDERKAVYDVISKCDWTTKQPKNNTDSEQQDNDSIVLYHEKGSEHVLLSFETFGDYTHVGYAEYTYKESGEYTPDDVNVMESYYCDDATIVQRIKECIAEDDAKNGIKDFSFINEYEKVNVYYVKDDEAFIFPKEKAYELRELFQNTSWSEVDKEDITDEFDLKITGLIGDRAVLTEVGKDKYGYTVISYRDVVIDPFTLKIDVEKTPYKDIWLRADKDILGQIEKIFSE
;
A
#
# COMPACT_ATOMS: atom_id res chain seq x y z
N MET A 1 -3.63 34.52 48.46
CA MET A 1 -3.13 33.67 47.36
C MET A 1 -3.27 32.24 47.83
N LYS A 2 -4.13 31.46 47.17
CA LYS A 2 -4.27 30.02 47.40
C LYS A 2 -3.65 29.31 46.20
N GLU A 3 -2.72 28.39 46.45
CA GLU A 3 -2.16 27.49 45.45
C GLU A 3 -3.30 26.67 44.81
N LYS A 4 -3.29 26.57 43.48
CA LYS A 4 -4.22 25.72 42.73
C LYS A 4 -3.56 24.34 42.60
N ASN A 5 -4.20 23.31 43.13
CA ASN A 5 -3.84 21.91 42.91
C ASN A 5 -4.30 21.50 41.51
N GLU A 6 -3.37 21.05 40.66
CA GLU A 6 -3.61 20.65 39.26
C GLU A 6 -4.36 19.30 39.11
N LEU A 7 -4.93 18.76 40.19
CA LEU A 7 -5.79 17.56 40.19
C LEU A 7 -7.29 17.87 40.15
N ASP A 8 -7.67 19.15 40.08
CA ASP A 8 -9.07 19.66 40.03
C ASP A 8 -9.85 19.20 38.78
N VAL A 9 -9.15 18.65 37.77
CA VAL A 9 -9.76 18.06 36.56
C VAL A 9 -10.42 16.72 36.85
N LEU A 10 -9.99 15.99 37.88
CA LEU A 10 -10.58 14.69 38.24
C LEU A 10 -11.75 14.82 39.24
N GLU A 11 -11.89 15.95 39.95
CA GLU A 11 -13.05 16.21 40.81
C GLU A 11 -14.34 16.51 40.02
N ASN A 12 -14.23 16.82 38.71
CA ASN A 12 -15.37 17.05 37.82
C ASN A 12 -15.69 15.87 36.88
N ALA A 13 -14.99 14.73 37.04
CA ALA A 13 -15.39 13.52 36.32
C ALA A 13 -16.71 13.02 36.89
N GLU A 14 -17.70 12.77 36.03
CA GLU A 14 -19.01 12.26 36.45
C GLU A 14 -18.82 10.99 37.31
N GLN A 15 -19.51 10.95 38.46
CA GLN A 15 -19.43 9.86 39.42
C GLN A 15 -19.67 8.47 38.76
N SER A 16 -20.47 8.44 37.68
CA SER A 16 -20.75 7.28 36.84
C SER A 16 -19.51 6.72 36.12
N VAL A 17 -18.58 7.58 35.68
CA VAL A 17 -17.33 7.18 35.02
C VAL A 17 -16.34 6.60 36.02
N ILE A 18 -16.28 7.19 37.22
CA ILE A 18 -15.47 6.66 38.32
C ILE A 18 -16.00 5.30 38.78
N GLU A 19 -17.33 5.14 38.89
CA GLU A 19 -17.96 3.88 39.24
C GLU A 19 -17.76 2.80 38.17
N ARG A 20 -17.86 3.15 36.87
CA ARG A 20 -17.59 2.22 35.76
C ARG A 20 -16.13 1.74 35.74
N LEU A 21 -15.16 2.66 35.87
CA LEU A 21 -13.74 2.31 35.89
C LEU A 21 -13.36 1.49 37.13
N THR A 22 -14.01 1.74 38.27
CA THR A 22 -13.79 0.96 39.49
C THR A 22 -14.40 -0.45 39.39
N ALA A 23 -15.48 -0.61 38.62
CA ALA A 23 -16.13 -1.90 38.37
C ALA A 23 -15.40 -2.74 37.30
N GLU A 24 -14.89 -2.10 36.24
CA GLU A 24 -14.12 -2.78 35.18
C GLU A 24 -12.70 -3.15 35.62
N TYR A 25 -12.10 -2.38 36.53
CA TYR A 25 -10.73 -2.61 37.00
C TYR A 25 -10.62 -2.54 38.53
N PRO A 26 -11.22 -3.50 39.28
CA PRO A 26 -11.07 -3.52 40.73
C PRO A 26 -9.61 -3.79 41.09
N PRO A 27 -8.93 -2.90 41.85
CA PRO A 27 -7.57 -3.15 42.28
C PRO A 27 -7.52 -4.40 43.16
N ARG A 28 -6.54 -5.28 42.88
CA ARG A 28 -6.45 -6.60 43.51
C ARG A 28 -6.08 -6.52 44.99
N ASP A 29 -5.45 -5.43 45.44
CA ASP A 29 -5.14 -5.10 46.84
C ASP A 29 -4.92 -3.57 47.04
N GLU A 30 -5.20 -3.06 48.24
CA GLU A 30 -5.10 -1.64 48.64
C GLU A 30 -3.66 -1.10 48.52
N LYS A 31 -2.69 -2.00 48.68
CA LYS A 31 -1.25 -1.75 48.54
C LYS A 31 -0.81 -1.45 47.11
N GLU A 32 -1.50 -2.04 46.12
CA GLU A 32 -1.20 -1.83 44.71
C GLU A 32 -1.75 -0.49 44.21
N LYS A 33 -2.91 -0.08 44.75
CA LYS A 33 -3.50 1.25 44.54
C LYS A 33 -2.56 2.36 45.01
N GLU A 34 -1.98 2.23 46.21
CA GLU A 34 -1.04 3.22 46.75
C GLU A 34 0.28 3.27 45.97
N LYS A 35 0.75 2.12 45.47
CA LYS A 35 1.92 2.04 44.59
C LYS A 35 1.70 2.80 43.28
N ILE A 36 0.56 2.58 42.62
CA ILE A 36 0.22 3.26 41.36
C ILE A 36 0.12 4.77 41.58
N PHE A 37 -0.54 5.20 42.66
CA PHE A 37 -0.67 6.62 42.99
C PHE A 37 0.71 7.29 43.22
N SER A 38 1.60 6.61 43.96
CA SER A 38 2.96 7.12 44.23
C SER A 38 3.82 7.23 42.96
N MET A 39 3.67 6.31 42.01
CA MET A 39 4.40 6.36 40.73
C MET A 39 3.92 7.51 39.85
N SER A 40 2.62 7.77 39.82
CA SER A 40 2.03 8.89 39.07
C SER A 40 2.46 10.24 39.64
N GLU A 41 2.48 10.38 40.97
CA GLU A 41 2.93 11.62 41.63
C GLU A 41 4.42 11.90 41.35
N ARG A 42 5.27 10.86 41.37
CA ARG A 42 6.70 10.96 41.04
C ARG A 42 6.93 11.35 39.57
N LYS A 43 6.16 10.79 38.63
CA LYS A 43 6.25 11.13 37.20
C LYS A 43 5.81 12.58 36.93
N CYS A 44 4.82 13.09 37.66
CA CYS A 44 4.35 14.46 37.49
C CYS A 44 5.35 15.51 38.01
N LYS A 45 5.97 15.26 39.18
CA LYS A 45 7.02 16.13 39.74
C LYS A 45 8.27 16.22 38.83
N ASN A 46 8.68 15.11 38.21
CA ASN A 46 9.83 15.10 37.31
C ASN A 46 9.60 15.87 36.00
N ARG A 47 8.34 16.13 35.61
CA ARG A 47 8.01 16.86 34.38
C ARG A 47 7.97 18.37 34.59
N SER A 48 7.67 18.82 35.82
CA SER A 48 7.62 20.24 36.20
C SER A 48 9.00 20.82 36.51
N ASP A 49 9.93 20.03 37.08
CA ASP A 49 11.29 20.49 37.40
C ASP A 49 12.20 20.69 36.17
N ASN A 50 11.90 20.05 35.03
CA ASN A 50 12.69 20.17 33.79
C ASN A 50 12.35 21.39 32.93
N ILE A 51 11.34 22.20 33.30
CA ILE A 51 10.95 23.39 32.53
C ILE A 51 11.68 24.66 33.03
N ILE A 52 12.36 24.61 34.19
CA ILE A 52 12.94 25.80 34.84
C ILE A 52 14.48 25.88 34.72
N ARG A 53 15.18 24.87 34.18
CA ARG A 53 16.66 24.92 34.00
C ARG A 53 17.07 24.99 32.53
N ASN A 54 16.96 26.19 31.96
CA ASN A 54 17.75 26.58 30.78
C ASN A 54 19.02 27.30 31.24
N GLU A 55 20.13 26.58 31.33
CA GLU A 55 21.47 27.15 31.23
C GLU A 55 22.28 26.31 30.22
N GLU A 56 22.40 26.89 29.02
CA GLU A 56 23.51 26.82 28.06
C GLU A 56 24.47 25.62 28.15
N GLN A 57 24.20 24.58 27.34
CA GLN A 57 25.26 23.80 26.70
C GLN A 57 25.26 24.09 25.20
N THR A 58 26.08 25.06 24.84
CA THR A 58 26.30 25.54 23.48
C THR A 58 27.28 24.61 22.77
N VAL A 59 26.80 23.81 21.82
CA VAL A 59 27.65 23.10 20.85
C VAL A 59 27.99 24.06 19.71
N SER A 60 29.29 24.28 19.48
CA SER A 60 29.83 25.16 18.44
C SER A 60 29.81 24.44 17.09
N GLY A 61 29.04 24.93 16.11
CA GLY A 61 29.16 24.47 14.71
C GLY A 61 27.91 24.56 13.84
N VAL A 62 26.75 24.96 14.34
CA VAL A 62 25.51 25.02 13.52
C VAL A 62 24.87 26.40 13.63
N GLU A 63 24.54 27.01 12.48
CA GLU A 63 23.78 28.25 12.45
C GLU A 63 22.41 28.06 13.10
N VAL A 64 22.13 28.89 14.11
CA VAL A 64 20.86 28.87 14.83
C VAL A 64 19.76 29.44 13.93
N TYR A 65 18.95 28.56 13.35
CA TYR A 65 17.76 28.91 12.60
C TYR A 65 16.74 29.65 13.49
N LYS A 66 16.63 30.98 13.33
CA LYS A 66 15.63 31.81 14.01
C LYS A 66 14.34 31.81 13.21
N ARG A 67 13.34 31.05 13.67
CA ARG A 67 11.99 31.04 13.07
C ARG A 67 11.34 32.45 13.10
N PRO A 68 10.73 32.91 11.99
CA PRO A 68 10.10 34.22 11.90
C PRO A 68 8.87 34.39 12.81
N ARG A 69 8.80 35.50 13.56
CA ARG A 69 7.79 35.77 14.61
C ARG A 69 6.34 35.98 14.12
N TRP A 70 6.10 36.09 12.81
CA TRP A 70 4.76 36.35 12.26
C TRP A 70 3.83 35.14 12.33
N GLN A 71 4.37 33.91 12.33
CA GLN A 71 3.57 32.67 12.48
C GLN A 71 2.81 32.60 13.82
N ARG A 72 3.31 33.26 14.87
CA ARG A 72 2.61 33.30 16.18
C ARG A 72 1.36 34.19 16.16
N PHE A 73 1.25 35.13 15.22
CA PHE A 73 0.07 36.01 15.12
C PHE A 73 -1.07 35.39 14.31
N LEU A 74 -0.78 34.51 13.34
CA LEU A 74 -1.78 33.80 12.53
C LEU A 74 -2.58 32.76 13.34
N SER A 75 -1.92 31.99 14.20
CA SER A 75 -2.61 30.97 15.01
C SER A 75 -3.56 31.55 16.07
N VAL A 76 -3.26 32.75 16.60
CA VAL A 76 -4.12 33.42 17.58
C VAL A 76 -5.36 34.04 16.91
N ALA A 77 -5.24 34.52 15.68
CA ALA A 77 -6.36 35.06 14.91
C ALA A 77 -7.37 33.96 14.50
N ALA A 78 -6.88 32.79 14.08
CA ALA A 78 -7.72 31.65 13.72
C ALA A 78 -8.53 31.12 14.92
N ALA A 79 -7.92 31.02 16.10
CA ALA A 79 -8.62 30.59 17.31
C ALA A 79 -9.71 31.59 17.75
N PHE A 80 -9.47 32.90 17.61
CA PHE A 80 -10.48 33.92 17.92
C PHE A 80 -11.64 33.93 16.91
N ALA A 81 -11.38 33.67 15.62
CA ALA A 81 -12.42 33.58 14.59
C ALA A 81 -13.37 32.38 14.82
N ILE A 82 -12.83 31.24 15.26
CA ILE A 82 -13.61 30.03 15.54
C ILE A 82 -14.49 30.21 16.80
N VAL A 83 -13.96 30.83 17.86
CA VAL A 83 -14.73 31.04 19.10
C VAL A 83 -15.82 32.10 18.94
N VAL A 84 -15.55 33.19 18.22
CA VAL A 84 -16.55 34.26 17.98
C VAL A 84 -17.57 33.83 16.92
N GLY A 85 -17.14 33.09 15.89
CA GLY A 85 -18.03 32.55 14.85
C GLY A 85 -18.94 31.42 15.37
N GLY A 86 -18.43 30.53 16.23
CA GLY A 86 -19.19 29.40 16.77
C GLY A 86 -20.32 29.83 17.72
N VAL A 87 -20.09 30.84 18.57
CA VAL A 87 -21.10 31.29 19.54
C VAL A 87 -22.18 32.15 18.88
N ALA A 88 -21.84 32.98 17.88
CA ALA A 88 -22.82 33.80 17.18
C ALA A 88 -23.64 33.00 16.14
N GLY A 89 -23.02 32.05 15.43
CA GLY A 89 -23.69 31.18 14.47
C GLY A 89 -24.65 30.17 15.13
N GLY A 90 -24.24 29.58 16.25
CA GLY A 90 -25.06 28.61 16.98
C GLY A 90 -26.35 29.21 17.56
N ALA A 91 -26.30 30.45 18.05
CA ALA A 91 -27.48 31.12 18.60
C ALA A 91 -28.50 31.55 17.52
N TYR A 92 -28.04 31.81 16.29
CA TYR A 92 -28.92 32.16 15.16
C TYR A 92 -29.62 30.91 14.60
N ALA A 93 -28.88 29.80 14.46
CA ALA A 93 -29.45 28.51 14.05
C ALA A 93 -30.46 27.97 15.08
N TYR A 94 -30.16 28.06 16.38
CA TYR A 94 -31.04 27.57 17.45
C TYR A 94 -32.40 28.31 17.52
N ARG A 95 -32.49 29.54 17.01
CA ARG A 95 -33.75 30.30 16.94
C ARG A 95 -34.62 29.93 15.73
N GLN A 96 -34.02 29.36 14.68
CA GLN A 96 -34.71 28.98 13.45
C GLN A 96 -35.39 27.60 13.57
N PHE A 97 -34.89 26.72 14.44
CA PHE A 97 -35.45 25.37 14.64
C PHE A 97 -36.60 25.27 15.67
N ARG A 98 -36.89 26.31 16.45
CA ARG A 98 -37.97 26.27 17.46
C ARG A 98 -39.36 26.69 16.96
N ASN A 99 -39.49 27.05 15.68
CA ASN A 99 -40.74 27.57 15.12
C ASN A 99 -41.51 26.59 14.21
N ASN A 100 -41.03 25.37 14.01
CA ASN A 100 -41.65 24.41 13.06
C ASN A 100 -42.02 23.06 13.69
N GLU A 101 -42.60 23.06 14.90
CA GLU A 101 -43.36 21.90 15.38
C GLU A 101 -44.74 22.32 15.83
N THR A 102 -45.72 22.21 14.92
CA THR A 102 -46.92 21.36 15.07
C THR A 102 -47.97 21.70 14.00
N ALA A 103 -48.52 20.64 13.40
CA ALA A 103 -49.70 20.56 12.52
C ALA A 103 -49.51 20.81 11.01
N PHE A 104 -49.82 19.79 10.20
CA PHE A 104 -50.50 19.74 8.87
C PHE A 104 -50.00 18.51 8.08
N SER A 105 -50.65 17.35 8.23
CA SER A 105 -51.60 16.74 7.28
C SER A 105 -51.00 16.40 5.91
N GLU A 106 -51.09 15.11 5.52
CA GLU A 106 -51.02 14.39 4.22
C GLU A 106 -51.08 15.14 2.86
N ALA A 107 -50.68 16.41 2.76
CA ALA A 107 -50.83 17.24 1.56
C ALA A 107 -49.50 17.68 0.92
N ASN A 108 -48.35 17.33 1.50
CA ASN A 108 -47.02 17.66 0.95
C ASN A 108 -46.05 16.48 1.10
N LYS A 109 -46.40 15.28 0.62
CA LYS A 109 -45.36 14.25 0.42
C LYS A 109 -44.46 14.77 -0.71
N LYS A 110 -43.18 15.07 -0.40
CA LYS A 110 -42.16 15.41 -1.41
C LYS A 110 -42.16 14.26 -2.43
N ILE A 111 -42.29 14.56 -3.71
CA ILE A 111 -42.20 13.55 -4.77
C ILE A 111 -40.84 13.73 -5.43
N ALA A 112 -40.14 12.62 -5.69
CA ALA A 112 -38.90 12.62 -6.44
C ALA A 112 -39.09 13.31 -7.80
N PRO A 113 -38.05 13.97 -8.34
CA PRO A 113 -38.19 14.83 -9.51
C PRO A 113 -38.50 14.04 -10.81
N PHE A 114 -38.33 12.73 -10.80
CA PHE A 114 -38.72 11.79 -11.87
C PHE A 114 -40.09 11.10 -11.64
N GLY A 115 -40.84 11.55 -10.64
CA GLY A 115 -42.19 11.05 -10.33
C GLY A 115 -42.23 10.03 -9.19
N ASP A 116 -43.43 9.52 -8.91
CA ASP A 116 -43.70 8.61 -7.79
C ASP A 116 -43.41 7.15 -8.17
N PHE A 117 -42.27 6.63 -7.74
CA PHE A 117 -41.81 5.28 -8.05
C PHE A 117 -42.79 4.18 -7.60
N ALA A 118 -43.61 4.44 -6.58
CA ALA A 118 -44.58 3.46 -6.05
C ALA A 118 -45.78 3.22 -6.97
N LYS A 119 -46.07 4.18 -7.87
CA LYS A 119 -47.25 4.12 -8.75
C LYS A 119 -46.97 3.41 -10.08
N LEU A 120 -45.72 3.35 -10.50
CA LEU A 120 -45.31 2.88 -11.81
C LEU A 120 -44.65 1.50 -11.71
N ASN A 121 -44.94 0.62 -12.68
CA ASN A 121 -44.49 -0.78 -12.68
C ASN A 121 -43.03 -0.94 -13.11
N TYR A 122 -42.13 -0.26 -12.39
CA TYR A 122 -40.69 -0.39 -12.58
C TYR A 122 -40.23 -1.84 -12.40
N GLN A 123 -39.35 -2.24 -13.31
CA GLN A 123 -38.62 -3.49 -13.30
C GLN A 123 -37.14 -3.18 -13.09
N LEU A 124 -36.45 -4.09 -12.42
CA LEU A 124 -34.99 -4.07 -12.31
C LEU A 124 -34.42 -4.62 -13.62
N CYS A 125 -33.67 -3.82 -14.38
CA CYS A 125 -33.17 -4.20 -15.70
C CYS A 125 -32.25 -5.43 -15.65
N ASP A 126 -32.35 -6.27 -16.67
CA ASP A 126 -31.58 -7.50 -16.85
C ASP A 126 -31.39 -7.76 -18.35
N TYR A 127 -30.20 -7.47 -18.87
CA TYR A 127 -29.85 -7.62 -20.29
C TYR A 127 -29.77 -9.08 -20.76
N SER A 128 -29.77 -10.05 -19.84
CA SER A 128 -29.85 -11.47 -20.20
C SER A 128 -31.26 -11.89 -20.63
N LYS A 129 -32.27 -11.06 -20.32
CA LYS A 129 -33.67 -11.31 -20.67
C LYS A 129 -34.01 -10.71 -22.03
N GLU A 130 -35.03 -11.31 -22.67
CA GLU A 130 -35.59 -10.76 -23.90
C GLU A 130 -36.04 -9.31 -23.69
N PRO A 131 -35.82 -8.42 -24.68
CA PRO A 131 -36.19 -7.03 -24.58
C PRO A 131 -37.70 -6.87 -24.37
N ILE A 132 -38.10 -5.94 -23.51
CA ILE A 132 -39.52 -5.69 -23.21
C ILE A 132 -40.19 -5.08 -24.44
N VAL A 133 -39.46 -4.20 -25.14
CA VAL A 133 -39.94 -3.43 -26.29
C VAL A 133 -38.77 -3.26 -27.27
N ASN A 134 -39.04 -3.50 -28.56
CA ASN A 134 -38.15 -3.10 -29.66
C ASN A 134 -38.75 -1.86 -30.33
N ILE A 135 -38.07 -0.73 -30.23
CA ILE A 135 -38.53 0.53 -30.80
C ILE A 135 -37.71 0.84 -32.05
N VAL A 136 -38.39 1.17 -33.13
CA VAL A 136 -37.79 1.56 -34.41
C VAL A 136 -37.88 3.07 -34.55
N GLU A 137 -36.76 3.74 -34.86
CA GLU A 137 -36.80 5.16 -35.20
C GLU A 137 -37.49 5.34 -36.55
N LEU A 138 -38.49 6.23 -36.61
CA LEU A 138 -39.08 6.62 -37.90
C LEU A 138 -38.10 7.54 -38.61
N ASP A 139 -37.38 6.98 -39.59
CA ASP A 139 -36.48 7.74 -40.44
C ASP A 139 -37.19 8.98 -41.01
N LYS A 140 -36.64 10.16 -40.72
CA LYS A 140 -37.15 11.45 -41.21
C LYS A 140 -36.79 11.63 -42.68
N GLY A 141 -37.26 10.73 -43.54
CA GLY A 141 -37.31 10.86 -45.00
C GLY A 141 -36.30 11.82 -45.59
N THR A 142 -35.01 11.64 -45.32
CA THR A 142 -33.99 12.38 -46.06
C THR A 142 -33.92 11.70 -47.41
N GLU A 143 -34.47 12.36 -48.44
CA GLU A 143 -34.28 12.00 -49.85
C GLU A 143 -32.78 11.91 -50.11
N HIS A 144 -32.17 10.74 -49.88
CA HIS A 144 -30.76 10.54 -50.15
C HIS A 144 -30.60 10.12 -51.60
N ASP A 145 -29.74 10.84 -52.28
CA ASP A 145 -29.60 10.87 -53.73
C ASP A 145 -28.97 9.55 -54.21
N GLY A 146 -29.81 8.58 -54.60
CA GLY A 146 -29.52 7.61 -55.64
C GLY A 146 -28.53 6.48 -55.39
N ASN A 147 -28.01 6.26 -54.18
CA ASN A 147 -27.19 5.08 -53.88
C ASN A 147 -28.01 4.04 -53.08
N ASP A 148 -28.21 2.86 -53.70
CA ASP A 148 -28.99 1.68 -53.23
C ASP A 148 -28.38 0.97 -51.99
N ASP A 149 -27.72 1.69 -51.08
CA ASP A 149 -27.28 1.10 -49.82
C ASP A 149 -28.47 1.05 -48.85
N VAL A 150 -28.95 -0.17 -48.60
CA VAL A 150 -30.02 -0.47 -47.64
C VAL A 150 -29.56 -0.03 -46.26
N MET A 151 -29.99 1.16 -45.81
CA MET A 151 -29.78 1.60 -44.43
C MET A 151 -30.52 0.63 -43.49
N GLU A 152 -29.78 0.02 -42.57
CA GLU A 152 -30.36 -0.80 -41.50
C GLU A 152 -31.19 0.13 -40.59
N GLU A 153 -32.48 -0.21 -40.37
CA GLU A 153 -33.33 0.51 -39.43
C GLU A 153 -32.66 0.49 -38.04
N GLU A 154 -32.34 1.67 -37.47
CA GLU A 154 -31.81 1.74 -36.11
C GLU A 154 -32.91 1.29 -35.12
N GLN A 155 -32.66 0.17 -34.45
CA GLN A 155 -33.57 -0.42 -33.46
C GLN A 155 -33.02 -0.20 -32.06
N ILE A 156 -33.77 0.50 -31.22
CA ILE A 156 -33.49 0.57 -29.79
C ILE A 156 -34.13 -0.65 -29.14
N LYS A 157 -33.29 -1.58 -28.69
CA LYS A 157 -33.72 -2.75 -27.91
C LYS A 157 -33.63 -2.41 -26.43
N LEU A 158 -34.78 -2.33 -25.77
CA LEU A 158 -34.81 -2.00 -24.34
C LEU A 158 -34.80 -3.28 -23.50
N PRO A 159 -33.85 -3.42 -22.56
CA PRO A 159 -33.65 -4.66 -21.83
C PRO A 159 -34.89 -5.05 -21.03
N GLY A 160 -35.10 -6.37 -20.95
CA GLY A 160 -35.99 -7.01 -19.99
C GLY A 160 -35.68 -6.62 -18.55
N GLY A 161 -36.58 -6.94 -17.63
CA GLY A 161 -36.31 -6.79 -16.21
C GLY A 161 -37.07 -7.76 -15.32
N THR A 162 -36.68 -7.80 -14.05
CA THR A 162 -37.43 -8.49 -13.00
C THR A 162 -38.44 -7.52 -12.38
N PRO A 163 -39.74 -7.82 -12.37
CA PRO A 163 -40.74 -6.97 -11.72
C PRO A 163 -40.41 -6.74 -10.25
N ILE A 164 -40.47 -5.48 -9.81
CA ILE A 164 -40.27 -5.12 -8.40
C ILE A 164 -41.62 -5.19 -7.68
N SER A 165 -41.67 -5.88 -6.54
CA SER A 165 -42.91 -6.01 -5.76
C SER A 165 -43.43 -4.64 -5.30
N GLN A 166 -44.74 -4.53 -5.08
CA GLN A 166 -45.37 -3.28 -4.64
C GLN A 166 -44.71 -2.73 -3.37
N ASP A 167 -44.52 -3.58 -2.35
CA ASP A 167 -43.91 -3.19 -1.07
C ASP A 167 -42.49 -2.65 -1.25
N LYS A 168 -41.70 -3.25 -2.16
CA LYS A 168 -40.34 -2.77 -2.48
C LYS A 168 -40.38 -1.45 -3.23
N ARG A 169 -41.31 -1.28 -4.17
CA ARG A 169 -41.52 0.00 -4.88
C ARG A 169 -41.95 1.12 -3.92
N GLU A 170 -42.76 0.82 -2.91
CA GLU A 170 -43.17 1.79 -1.89
C GLU A 170 -41.99 2.23 -1.02
N LYS A 171 -41.11 1.30 -0.63
CA LYS A 171 -39.87 1.60 0.11
C LYS A 171 -38.89 2.43 -0.74
N LEU A 172 -38.70 2.05 -2.01
CA LEU A 172 -37.87 2.82 -2.95
C LEU A 172 -38.44 4.21 -3.20
N ALA A 173 -39.75 4.33 -3.39
CA ALA A 173 -40.40 5.62 -3.53
C ALA A 173 -40.21 6.48 -2.29
N ASP A 174 -40.32 5.92 -1.09
CA ASP A 174 -40.09 6.69 0.13
C ASP A 174 -38.64 7.18 0.23
N PHE A 175 -37.67 6.33 -0.11
CA PHE A 175 -36.26 6.72 -0.20
C PHE A 175 -36.05 7.87 -1.20
N PHE A 176 -36.50 7.71 -2.45
CA PHE A 176 -36.33 8.74 -3.49
C PHE A 176 -37.05 10.04 -3.14
N ASN A 177 -38.25 9.96 -2.58
CA ASN A 177 -39.04 11.11 -2.17
C ASN A 177 -38.37 11.93 -1.06
N ASN A 178 -37.59 11.29 -0.19
CA ASN A 178 -36.90 11.93 0.92
C ASN A 178 -35.47 12.39 0.58
N TYR A 179 -34.92 12.00 -0.57
CA TYR A 179 -33.58 12.43 -0.99
C TYR A 179 -33.55 13.91 -1.40
N ASP A 180 -32.41 14.57 -1.18
CA ASP A 180 -32.21 15.97 -1.59
C ASP A 180 -31.39 16.05 -2.88
N TYR A 181 -32.10 16.25 -3.99
CA TYR A 181 -31.51 16.22 -5.32
C TYR A 181 -30.90 17.57 -5.69
N LYS A 182 -29.66 17.54 -6.18
CA LYS A 182 -29.01 18.70 -6.81
C LYS A 182 -29.07 18.53 -8.32
N TYR A 183 -29.87 19.36 -8.99
CA TYR A 183 -30.04 19.32 -10.44
C TYR A 183 -28.73 19.66 -11.15
N MET A 184 -28.38 18.91 -12.20
CA MET A 184 -27.21 19.18 -13.04
C MET A 184 -27.63 20.07 -14.23
N GLU A 185 -27.27 21.36 -14.18
CA GLU A 185 -27.64 22.34 -15.23
C GLU A 185 -26.92 22.10 -16.58
N HIS A 186 -25.83 21.34 -16.58
CA HIS A 186 -25.10 20.96 -17.79
C HIS A 186 -25.21 19.45 -17.98
N THR A 187 -26.05 19.02 -18.90
CA THR A 187 -26.15 17.61 -19.29
C THR A 187 -24.84 17.19 -19.95
N ILE A 188 -24.21 16.13 -19.44
CA ILE A 188 -23.08 15.42 -20.07
C ILE A 188 -23.51 14.83 -21.44
N PHE A 189 -24.83 14.73 -21.66
CA PHE A 189 -25.47 14.38 -22.91
C PHE A 189 -26.07 15.64 -23.57
N ASN A 190 -25.43 16.14 -24.63
CA ASN A 190 -26.08 17.04 -25.59
C ASN A 190 -26.50 16.21 -26.80
N PRO A 191 -27.80 15.88 -26.98
CA PRO A 191 -28.26 15.04 -28.09
C PRO A 191 -28.04 15.67 -29.47
N GLU A 192 -27.80 16.99 -29.56
CA GLU A 192 -27.52 17.68 -30.83
C GLU A 192 -26.03 17.64 -31.24
N ASN A 193 -25.11 17.32 -30.34
CA ASN A 193 -23.69 17.18 -30.64
C ASN A 193 -23.30 15.69 -30.68
N LYS A 194 -23.11 15.15 -31.88
CA LYS A 194 -22.56 13.78 -32.11
C LYS A 194 -21.08 13.63 -31.69
N THR A 195 -20.54 14.49 -30.82
CA THR A 195 -19.15 14.46 -30.36
C THR A 195 -19.05 14.63 -28.84
N TYR A 196 -18.38 13.68 -28.20
CA TYR A 196 -18.08 13.66 -26.77
C TYR A 196 -16.72 14.31 -26.51
N GLY A 197 -16.65 15.29 -25.62
CA GLY A 197 -15.39 15.87 -25.15
C GLY A 197 -15.58 16.90 -24.02
N PRO A 198 -14.63 17.03 -23.07
CA PRO A 198 -14.72 17.96 -21.97
C PRO A 198 -14.47 19.41 -22.43
N SER A 199 -15.26 20.34 -21.87
CA SER A 199 -15.03 21.78 -21.99
C SER A 199 -13.81 22.19 -21.16
N ASP A 200 -12.71 22.56 -21.82
CA ASP A 200 -11.54 23.14 -21.19
C ASP A 200 -11.86 24.44 -20.41
N LYS A 201 -11.42 24.43 -19.15
CA LYS A 201 -11.09 25.51 -18.21
C LYS A 201 -11.44 26.97 -18.57
N ALA A 202 -12.01 27.67 -17.58
CA ALA A 202 -11.64 29.05 -17.27
C ALA A 202 -11.33 29.19 -15.78
N PRO A 203 -10.18 29.81 -15.43
CA PRO A 203 -10.29 31.17 -14.91
C PRO A 203 -9.38 32.17 -15.63
N ASP A 204 -9.82 33.43 -15.58
CA ASP A 204 -9.16 34.69 -15.95
C ASP A 204 -9.25 35.15 -17.42
N ALA A 205 -10.27 35.97 -17.69
CA ALA A 205 -10.34 36.85 -18.85
C ALA A 205 -9.74 38.23 -18.55
N PRO A 206 -8.83 38.73 -19.42
CA PRO A 206 -8.84 40.13 -19.80
C PRO A 206 -9.07 40.30 -21.31
N GLU A 207 -10.15 41.02 -21.61
CA GLU A 207 -10.47 41.80 -22.82
C GLU A 207 -9.76 41.46 -24.15
N PHE A 208 -10.50 40.84 -25.07
CA PHE A 208 -10.19 40.81 -26.50
C PHE A 208 -10.26 42.20 -27.12
N LYS A 209 -9.22 42.56 -27.89
CA LYS A 209 -9.21 43.68 -28.84
C LYS A 209 -9.05 43.14 -30.26
N ASP A 210 -9.89 43.65 -31.16
CA ASP A 210 -9.97 43.36 -32.60
C ASP A 210 -8.62 43.23 -33.31
N TYR A 211 -8.44 42.14 -34.06
CA TYR A 211 -7.39 41.94 -35.06
C TYR A 211 -7.98 41.49 -36.42
N SER A 212 -9.04 42.15 -36.89
CA SER A 212 -9.56 41.89 -38.26
C SER A 212 -8.75 42.56 -39.38
N ASP A 213 -7.88 43.53 -39.05
CA ASP A 213 -7.30 44.42 -40.06
C ASP A 213 -5.90 44.00 -40.55
N GLU A 214 -5.16 43.17 -39.80
CA GLU A 214 -3.83 42.69 -40.23
C GLU A 214 -3.92 41.47 -41.16
N LEU A 215 -4.92 40.61 -41.01
CA LEU A 215 -5.11 39.44 -41.87
C LEU A 215 -5.55 39.84 -43.30
N ALA A 216 -6.38 40.88 -43.40
CA ALA A 216 -6.81 41.43 -44.69
C ALA A 216 -5.66 42.06 -45.48
N LYS A 217 -4.61 42.52 -44.78
CA LYS A 217 -3.43 43.13 -45.40
C LYS A 217 -2.43 42.09 -45.92
N ALA A 218 -2.34 40.93 -45.27
CA ALA A 218 -1.46 39.83 -45.69
C ALA A 218 -1.94 39.11 -46.96
N ILE A 219 -3.25 39.05 -47.20
CA ILE A 219 -3.85 38.37 -48.37
C ILE A 219 -3.72 39.20 -49.66
N LEU A 220 -3.48 40.50 -49.57
CA LEU A 220 -3.41 41.40 -50.73
C LEU A 220 -1.99 41.61 -51.29
N GLU A 221 -0.93 41.09 -50.64
CA GLU A 221 0.47 41.38 -51.01
C GLU A 221 1.28 40.18 -51.54
N THR A 222 0.70 38.98 -51.73
CA THR A 222 1.39 37.86 -52.38
C THR A 222 1.04 37.73 -53.87
N PRO A 223 2.01 37.87 -54.79
CA PRO A 223 1.83 37.57 -56.20
C PRO A 223 2.08 36.08 -56.46
N ASP A 224 1.09 35.46 -57.11
CA ASP A 224 1.10 34.11 -57.70
C ASP A 224 0.62 32.94 -56.80
N PRO A 225 -0.68 32.56 -56.85
CA PRO A 225 -1.27 31.50 -56.03
C PRO A 225 -0.99 30.06 -56.50
N SER A 226 -0.09 29.83 -57.47
CA SER A 226 0.08 28.52 -58.10
C SER A 226 1.23 27.64 -57.56
N GLU A 227 1.90 28.02 -56.48
CA GLU A 227 3.00 27.21 -55.88
C GLU A 227 2.80 26.84 -54.39
N ILE A 228 1.57 26.87 -53.87
CA ILE A 228 1.29 26.31 -52.55
C ILE A 228 0.75 24.89 -52.73
N GLU A 229 1.64 23.89 -52.64
CA GLU A 229 1.23 22.51 -52.32
C GLU A 229 0.70 22.52 -50.88
N LEU A 230 -0.63 22.44 -50.75
CA LEU A 230 -1.28 22.11 -49.49
C LEU A 230 -1.21 20.59 -49.34
N GLU A 231 -0.36 20.11 -48.43
CA GLU A 231 -0.52 18.76 -47.88
C GLU A 231 -1.88 18.71 -47.19
N GLU A 232 -2.78 17.87 -47.71
CA GLU A 232 -4.02 17.52 -47.02
C GLU A 232 -3.63 16.85 -45.70
N PRO A 233 -4.10 17.33 -44.53
CA PRO A 233 -3.94 16.55 -43.32
C PRO A 233 -4.76 15.28 -43.49
N GLU A 234 -4.09 14.13 -43.43
CA GLU A 234 -4.73 12.84 -43.25
C GLU A 234 -5.61 12.93 -42.00
N ILE A 235 -6.93 12.96 -42.20
CA ILE A 235 -7.89 12.77 -41.13
C ILE A 235 -7.88 11.26 -40.83
N GLU A 236 -6.99 10.83 -39.93
CA GLU A 236 -7.13 9.57 -39.23
C GLU A 236 -8.49 9.57 -38.52
N GLY A 237 -9.30 8.55 -38.79
CA GLY A 237 -10.63 8.40 -38.23
C GLY A 237 -10.60 8.43 -36.71
N MET A 238 -11.32 9.39 -36.11
CA MET A 238 -11.69 9.34 -34.71
C MET A 238 -12.65 8.16 -34.50
N THR A 239 -12.15 7.12 -33.85
CA THR A 239 -12.96 6.12 -33.16
C THR A 239 -13.82 6.79 -32.10
N VAL A 240 -15.08 6.38 -32.04
CA VAL A 240 -15.97 6.61 -30.90
C VAL A 240 -15.21 6.22 -29.65
N GLY A 241 -15.14 7.09 -28.64
CA GLY A 241 -14.38 6.84 -27.42
C GLY A 241 -14.78 5.49 -26.80
N GLU A 242 -13.87 4.52 -26.85
CA GLU A 242 -14.05 3.12 -26.41
C GLU A 242 -14.21 2.99 -24.87
N ASN A 243 -14.35 4.10 -24.12
CA ASN A 243 -14.31 4.12 -22.65
C ASN A 243 -15.65 4.48 -21.99
N LEU A 244 -16.75 4.51 -22.72
CA LEU A 244 -18.09 4.55 -22.12
C LEU A 244 -18.78 3.23 -22.45
N GLU A 245 -18.56 2.22 -21.60
CA GLU A 245 -19.50 1.10 -21.53
C GLU A 245 -20.92 1.68 -21.45
N PRO A 246 -21.90 1.16 -22.22
CA PRO A 246 -23.27 1.66 -22.17
C PRO A 246 -23.77 1.59 -20.73
N GLN A 247 -23.85 2.74 -20.06
CA GLN A 247 -24.18 2.82 -18.65
C GLN A 247 -25.60 2.32 -18.43
N MET A 248 -25.69 1.13 -17.83
CA MET A 248 -26.91 0.35 -17.76
C MET A 248 -28.01 1.11 -16.99
N PRO A 249 -29.25 1.19 -17.51
CA PRO A 249 -30.39 1.66 -16.76
C PRO A 249 -30.64 0.69 -15.61
N TYR A 250 -30.81 1.23 -14.40
CA TYR A 250 -31.08 0.46 -13.19
C TYR A 250 -32.55 0.07 -13.10
N PHE A 251 -33.45 0.97 -13.49
CA PHE A 251 -34.89 0.70 -13.51
C PHE A 251 -35.50 1.07 -14.85
N ILE A 252 -36.43 0.24 -15.33
CA ILE A 252 -37.22 0.50 -16.53
C ILE A 252 -38.71 0.31 -16.24
N CYS A 253 -39.54 1.22 -16.72
CA CYS A 253 -40.98 1.09 -16.71
C CYS A 253 -41.50 1.34 -18.12
N ASP A 254 -42.37 0.46 -18.59
CA ASP A 254 -43.21 0.66 -19.76
C ASP A 254 -44.65 0.87 -19.27
N ASP A 255 -45.21 2.04 -19.58
CA ASP A 255 -46.61 2.39 -19.31
C ASP A 255 -47.35 2.72 -20.61
N SER A 256 -47.71 1.68 -21.36
CA SER A 256 -48.60 1.66 -22.54
C SER A 256 -48.09 2.39 -23.79
N ASN A 257 -47.56 3.59 -23.67
CA ASN A 257 -47.03 4.42 -24.76
C ASN A 257 -45.83 5.27 -24.33
N GLU A 258 -45.31 5.01 -23.13
CA GLU A 258 -44.28 5.83 -22.50
C GLU A 258 -43.31 4.93 -21.75
N ILE A 259 -42.03 5.13 -22.01
CA ILE A 259 -40.95 4.42 -21.36
C ILE A 259 -40.21 5.39 -20.46
N ARG A 260 -39.97 4.94 -19.23
CA ARG A 260 -39.21 5.66 -18.24
C ARG A 260 -38.04 4.82 -17.80
N MET A 261 -36.86 5.40 -17.79
CA MET A 261 -35.63 4.73 -17.38
C MET A 261 -34.93 5.58 -16.33
N ILE A 262 -34.39 4.92 -15.31
CA ILE A 262 -33.55 5.55 -14.29
C ILE A 262 -32.21 4.84 -14.33
N SER A 263 -31.14 5.59 -14.60
CA SER A 263 -29.75 5.12 -14.56
C SER A 263 -29.03 5.75 -13.39
N ILE A 264 -28.22 4.97 -12.68
CA ILE A 264 -27.43 5.41 -11.52
C ILE A 264 -25.97 5.05 -11.80
N TYR A 265 -25.06 6.01 -11.85
CA TYR A 265 -23.67 5.76 -12.24
C TYR A 265 -22.70 6.74 -11.57
N ARG A 266 -21.41 6.45 -11.65
CA ARG A 266 -20.35 7.42 -11.35
C ARG A 266 -19.82 8.01 -12.65
N TYR A 267 -19.63 9.31 -12.69
CA TYR A 267 -18.97 10.03 -13.77
C TYR A 267 -17.97 11.00 -13.16
N ASP A 268 -16.68 10.82 -13.47
CA ASP A 268 -15.59 11.64 -12.95
C ASP A 268 -15.60 11.78 -11.41
N GLY A 269 -15.83 10.66 -10.71
CA GLY A 269 -15.93 10.61 -9.25
C GLY A 269 -17.24 11.17 -8.66
N ILE A 270 -18.13 11.72 -9.48
CA ILE A 270 -19.42 12.27 -9.06
C ILE A 270 -20.51 11.22 -9.26
N GLY A 271 -21.36 11.00 -8.24
CA GLY A 271 -22.53 10.17 -8.37
C GLY A 271 -23.64 10.87 -9.17
N CYS A 272 -24.19 10.19 -10.16
CA CYS A 272 -25.21 10.72 -11.05
C CYS A 272 -26.44 9.81 -11.08
N LEU A 273 -27.62 10.43 -11.01
CA LEU A 273 -28.90 9.81 -11.37
C LEU A 273 -29.40 10.47 -12.63
N ALA A 274 -29.54 9.70 -13.71
CA ALA A 274 -30.16 10.14 -14.95
C ALA A 274 -31.55 9.53 -15.09
N TYR A 275 -32.52 10.34 -15.47
CA TYR A 275 -33.86 9.91 -15.82
C TYR A 275 -34.11 10.19 -17.29
N PHE A 276 -34.61 9.17 -17.99
CA PHE A 276 -35.01 9.25 -19.39
C PHE A 276 -36.50 8.96 -19.49
N LYS A 277 -37.19 9.75 -20.31
CA LYS A 277 -38.59 9.57 -20.65
C LYS A 277 -38.74 9.63 -22.16
N MET A 278 -39.29 8.59 -22.76
CA MET A 278 -39.51 8.48 -24.19
C MET A 278 -40.95 8.07 -24.45
N GLU A 279 -41.64 8.80 -25.32
CA GLU A 279 -42.96 8.43 -25.81
C GLU A 279 -42.83 7.68 -27.13
N TYR A 280 -43.60 6.61 -27.30
CA TYR A 280 -43.62 5.79 -28.51
C TYR A 280 -45.06 5.47 -28.91
N GLU A 281 -45.26 5.15 -30.19
CA GLU A 281 -46.54 4.74 -30.76
C GLU A 281 -46.42 3.34 -31.36
N GLU A 282 -47.50 2.56 -31.33
CA GLU A 282 -47.55 1.31 -32.09
C GLU A 282 -48.07 1.58 -33.52
N LYS A 283 -47.23 1.33 -34.53
CA LYS A 283 -47.59 1.41 -35.95
C LYS A 283 -47.27 0.08 -36.64
N ASP A 284 -48.28 -0.53 -37.27
CA ASP A 284 -48.16 -1.80 -38.00
C ASP A 284 -47.52 -2.95 -37.18
N GLY A 285 -47.80 -3.00 -35.87
CA GLY A 285 -47.25 -4.01 -34.96
C GLY A 285 -45.78 -3.79 -34.57
N ARG A 286 -45.23 -2.61 -34.85
CA ARG A 286 -43.91 -2.15 -34.39
C ARG A 286 -44.10 -0.94 -33.47
N PHE A 287 -43.27 -0.84 -32.44
CA PHE A 287 -43.20 0.37 -31.63
C PHE A 287 -42.26 1.34 -32.31
N VAL A 288 -42.68 2.59 -32.45
CA VAL A 288 -41.96 3.62 -33.17
C VAL A 288 -41.94 4.92 -32.38
N TYR A 289 -40.84 5.65 -32.44
CA TYR A 289 -40.75 7.01 -31.92
C TYR A 289 -40.46 7.98 -33.07
N GLU A 290 -40.96 9.22 -32.95
CA GLU A 290 -40.92 10.19 -34.06
C GLU A 290 -39.56 10.90 -34.20
N ASP A 291 -38.85 11.12 -33.09
CA ASP A 291 -37.59 11.86 -33.05
C ASP A 291 -36.89 11.70 -31.69
N PHE A 292 -35.56 11.62 -31.66
CA PHE A 292 -34.79 11.62 -30.41
C PHE A 292 -34.96 12.92 -29.62
N SER A 293 -35.34 14.03 -30.28
CA SER A 293 -35.67 15.30 -29.61
C SER A 293 -36.90 15.22 -28.70
N SER A 294 -37.73 14.18 -28.81
CA SER A 294 -38.86 13.96 -27.89
C SER A 294 -38.45 13.22 -26.60
N VAL A 295 -37.19 12.76 -26.51
CA VAL A 295 -36.66 12.13 -25.30
C VAL A 295 -36.36 13.21 -24.27
N GLU A 296 -37.12 13.23 -23.19
CA GLU A 296 -36.84 14.08 -22.04
C GLU A 296 -35.78 13.38 -21.17
N MET A 297 -34.66 14.07 -20.98
CA MET A 297 -33.55 13.58 -20.15
C MET A 297 -33.25 14.61 -19.05
N MET A 298 -33.20 14.13 -17.81
CA MET A 298 -32.89 14.94 -16.63
C MET A 298 -31.80 14.26 -15.81
N GLY A 299 -30.95 15.05 -15.15
CA GLY A 299 -29.83 14.54 -14.35
C GLY A 299 -29.73 15.23 -12.99
N TRP A 300 -29.43 14.45 -11.96
CA TRP A 300 -29.16 14.94 -10.61
C TRP A 300 -27.88 14.35 -10.05
N GLU A 301 -27.13 15.17 -9.32
CA GLU A 301 -26.01 14.74 -8.51
C GLU A 301 -26.53 14.03 -7.25
N ILE A 302 -25.95 12.87 -6.96
CA ILE A 302 -26.31 12.00 -5.84
C ILE A 302 -25.05 11.47 -5.15
N ASP A 303 -25.20 11.04 -3.91
CA ASP A 303 -24.23 10.17 -3.26
C ASP A 303 -24.40 8.75 -3.82
N PHE A 304 -23.47 8.33 -4.68
CA PHE A 304 -23.57 7.07 -5.41
C PHE A 304 -23.58 5.86 -4.47
N ASP A 305 -22.72 5.85 -3.46
CA ASP A 305 -22.57 4.69 -2.57
C ASP A 305 -23.77 4.56 -1.65
N TYR A 306 -24.28 5.70 -1.16
CA TYR A 306 -25.52 5.74 -0.39
C TYR A 306 -26.73 5.26 -1.22
N PHE A 307 -26.85 5.69 -2.48
CA PHE A 307 -27.91 5.22 -3.38
C PHE A 307 -27.80 3.72 -3.63
N LYS A 308 -26.61 3.25 -4.04
CA LYS A 308 -26.38 1.86 -4.40
C LYS A 308 -26.67 0.94 -3.21
N SER A 309 -26.08 1.22 -2.05
CA SER A 309 -26.29 0.43 -0.83
C SER A 309 -27.76 0.40 -0.38
N THR A 310 -28.43 1.56 -0.37
CA THR A 310 -29.83 1.66 0.07
C THR A 310 -30.78 0.93 -0.88
N ILE A 311 -30.61 1.10 -2.18
CA ILE A 311 -31.40 0.39 -3.20
C ILE A 311 -31.19 -1.13 -3.06
N THR A 312 -29.94 -1.58 -2.97
CA THR A 312 -29.60 -3.00 -2.79
C THR A 312 -30.24 -3.56 -1.52
N ALA A 313 -30.19 -2.82 -0.40
CA ALA A 313 -30.84 -3.24 0.84
C ALA A 313 -32.36 -3.38 0.67
N ILE A 314 -33.04 -2.39 0.08
CA ILE A 314 -34.49 -2.44 -0.14
C ILE A 314 -34.87 -3.59 -1.10
N LEU A 315 -34.07 -3.83 -2.13
CA LEU A 315 -34.33 -4.88 -3.10
C LEU A 315 -34.06 -6.28 -2.54
N ASN A 316 -33.16 -6.44 -1.58
CA ASN A 316 -32.80 -7.73 -0.99
C ASN A 316 -33.61 -8.09 0.27
N ASP A 317 -34.14 -7.10 0.99
CA ASP A 317 -34.84 -7.33 2.26
C ASP A 317 -36.34 -7.64 2.05
N GLU A 318 -36.85 -8.66 2.75
CA GLU A 318 -38.28 -8.96 2.81
C GLU A 318 -39.02 -8.07 3.83
N ASP A 319 -38.33 -7.43 4.80
CA ASP A 319 -38.95 -6.79 5.98
C ASP A 319 -38.36 -5.41 6.39
N TYR A 320 -37.76 -4.66 5.46
CA TYR A 320 -37.22 -3.31 5.74
C TYR A 320 -38.31 -2.32 6.23
N THR A 321 -38.13 -1.70 7.40
CA THR A 321 -38.91 -0.55 7.88
C THR A 321 -38.01 0.69 7.94
N LEU A 322 -38.43 1.79 7.33
CA LEU A 322 -37.70 3.06 7.37
C LEU A 322 -37.55 3.52 8.82
N ARG A 323 -36.31 3.51 9.32
CA ARG A 323 -35.96 4.16 10.58
C ARG A 323 -35.99 5.67 10.36
N ASP A 324 -36.82 6.33 11.15
CA ASP A 324 -36.96 7.77 11.24
C ASP A 324 -35.61 8.42 11.62
N THR A 325 -34.95 9.05 10.65
CA THR A 325 -33.64 9.69 10.82
C THR A 325 -33.80 11.14 11.26
N SER A 326 -34.18 11.30 12.53
CA SER A 326 -33.83 12.50 13.30
C SER A 326 -32.95 12.10 14.49
N GLY A 327 -31.75 11.62 14.18
CA GLY A 327 -30.78 11.21 15.20
C GLY A 327 -29.71 10.27 14.67
N GLN A 328 -28.72 10.85 13.98
CA GLN A 328 -27.29 10.53 14.06
C GLN A 328 -26.86 9.08 14.38
N SER A 329 -26.36 8.43 13.33
CA SER A 329 -25.24 7.46 13.26
C SER A 329 -25.01 6.51 14.44
N ASP A 330 -25.33 5.23 14.23
CA ASP A 330 -24.61 4.08 14.82
C ASP A 330 -25.11 2.79 14.15
N ILE A 331 -24.65 2.50 12.92
CA ILE A 331 -24.72 1.15 12.33
C ILE A 331 -23.41 0.90 11.56
N ASN A 332 -22.45 0.27 12.25
CA ASN A 332 -21.24 -0.43 11.79
C ASN A 332 -20.55 0.09 10.51
N GLU A 333 -19.72 1.13 10.64
CA GLU A 333 -18.86 1.68 9.58
C GLU A 333 -17.61 0.83 9.25
N ASN A 334 -17.49 -0.38 9.80
CA ASN A 334 -16.19 -1.03 9.94
C ASN A 334 -16.22 -2.50 9.51
N ILE A 335 -16.86 -2.84 8.38
CA ILE A 335 -16.74 -4.19 7.79
C ILE A 335 -15.62 -4.16 6.76
N ALA A 336 -14.69 -5.10 6.85
CA ALA A 336 -13.61 -5.25 5.88
C ALA A 336 -14.15 -5.43 4.44
N PRO A 337 -13.42 -4.98 3.41
CA PRO A 337 -13.91 -4.97 2.02
C PRO A 337 -14.17 -6.37 1.43
N PHE A 338 -13.67 -7.41 2.09
CA PHE A 338 -13.88 -8.83 1.76
C PHE A 338 -14.94 -9.53 2.63
N GLY A 339 -15.68 -8.76 3.43
CA GLY A 339 -16.77 -9.24 4.29
C GLY A 339 -16.30 -9.89 5.59
N ASN A 340 -17.20 -10.65 6.22
CA ASN A 340 -16.95 -11.29 7.51
C ASN A 340 -15.99 -12.48 7.37
N PHE A 341 -14.74 -12.27 7.80
CA PHE A 341 -13.68 -13.28 7.68
C PHE A 341 -13.99 -14.59 8.44
N SER A 342 -14.74 -14.51 9.54
CA SER A 342 -15.11 -15.68 10.36
C SER A 342 -16.25 -16.54 9.78
N GLU A 343 -17.00 -16.03 8.81
CA GLU A 343 -18.08 -16.80 8.15
C GLU A 343 -17.54 -17.84 7.15
N LYS A 344 -16.31 -17.62 6.64
CA LYS A 344 -15.68 -18.45 5.61
C LYS A 344 -14.52 -19.26 6.17
N GLU A 345 -14.39 -20.52 5.76
CA GLU A 345 -13.31 -21.44 6.20
C GLU A 345 -11.96 -21.10 5.53
N TYR A 346 -11.43 -19.92 5.83
CA TYR A 346 -10.14 -19.47 5.32
C TYR A 346 -8.99 -20.38 5.76
N ARG A 347 -8.05 -20.54 4.84
CA ARG A 347 -6.79 -21.25 5.01
C ARG A 347 -5.64 -20.27 4.81
N SER A 348 -4.60 -20.39 5.64
CA SER A 348 -3.33 -19.70 5.41
C SER A 348 -2.53 -20.50 4.39
N LEU A 349 -2.28 -19.94 3.21
CA LEU A 349 -1.59 -20.61 2.11
C LEU A 349 -0.09 -20.78 2.40
N ARG A 350 0.53 -21.83 1.82
CA ARG A 350 1.97 -22.11 1.85
C ARG A 350 2.62 -21.90 0.47
N THR A 351 3.95 -22.02 0.35
CA THR A 351 4.63 -21.91 -0.98
C THR A 351 5.65 -23.01 -1.34
N GLU A 352 5.46 -24.23 -0.83
CA GLU A 352 6.28 -25.41 -1.19
C GLU A 352 5.60 -26.49 -2.06
N GLU A 353 4.27 -26.63 -2.11
CA GLU A 353 3.55 -27.55 -3.01
C GLU A 353 2.19 -27.00 -3.50
N ALA A 354 2.13 -26.57 -4.77
CA ALA A 354 0.88 -26.21 -5.44
C ALA A 354 -0.07 -27.42 -5.53
N SER A 355 -1.27 -27.26 -4.97
CA SER A 355 -2.32 -28.30 -5.00
C SER A 355 -3.61 -27.81 -5.66
N LEU A 356 -3.63 -26.54 -6.06
CA LEU A 356 -4.69 -25.92 -6.81
C LEU A 356 -4.07 -25.13 -7.96
N PHE A 357 -4.49 -25.39 -9.20
CA PHE A 357 -4.18 -24.50 -10.32
C PHE A 357 -5.46 -23.92 -10.87
N ILE A 358 -5.46 -22.60 -11.05
CA ILE A 358 -6.58 -21.84 -11.57
C ILE A 358 -6.13 -21.23 -12.88
N GLN A 359 -6.92 -21.46 -13.92
CA GLN A 359 -6.72 -20.85 -15.21
C GLN A 359 -7.80 -19.77 -15.43
N ALA A 360 -7.35 -18.51 -15.51
CA ALA A 360 -8.13 -17.36 -15.95
C ALA A 360 -7.71 -16.95 -17.38
N ASP A 361 -8.32 -15.91 -17.93
CA ASP A 361 -8.13 -15.52 -19.34
C ASP A 361 -6.72 -15.00 -19.62
N ASP A 362 -6.16 -14.20 -18.72
CA ASP A 362 -4.86 -13.52 -18.86
C ASP A 362 -3.81 -13.95 -17.82
N TYR A 363 -4.17 -14.81 -16.86
CA TYR A 363 -3.22 -15.35 -15.88
C TYR A 363 -3.56 -16.77 -15.40
N SER A 364 -2.56 -17.43 -14.82
CA SER A 364 -2.73 -18.70 -14.10
C SER A 364 -2.24 -18.54 -12.68
N LEU A 365 -3.03 -19.01 -11.72
CA LEU A 365 -2.71 -18.92 -10.30
C LEU A 365 -2.52 -20.32 -9.72
N GLY A 366 -1.33 -20.57 -9.16
CA GLY A 366 -1.08 -21.72 -8.31
C GLY A 366 -1.41 -21.35 -6.86
N LEU A 367 -2.36 -22.04 -6.25
CA LEU A 367 -2.58 -21.98 -4.81
C LEU A 367 -2.13 -23.29 -4.16
N GLU A 368 -1.56 -23.15 -2.98
CA GLU A 368 -1.11 -24.31 -2.23
C GLU A 368 -2.10 -24.73 -1.15
N GLN A 369 -1.90 -25.93 -0.63
CA GLN A 369 -2.73 -26.41 0.45
C GLN A 369 -2.31 -25.69 1.74
N GLY A 370 -3.11 -24.69 2.09
CA GLY A 370 -2.96 -23.96 3.33
C GLY A 370 -3.48 -24.72 4.56
N LYS A 371 -3.02 -24.32 5.74
CA LYS A 371 -3.60 -24.76 7.02
C LYS A 371 -4.92 -24.06 7.25
N GLU A 372 -5.96 -24.83 7.59
CA GLU A 372 -7.24 -24.27 8.01
C GLU A 372 -7.08 -23.43 9.27
N ILE A 373 -7.64 -22.23 9.25
CA ILE A 373 -7.58 -21.31 10.39
C ILE A 373 -8.75 -21.65 11.32
N PRO A 374 -8.49 -21.99 12.60
CA PRO A 374 -9.54 -22.27 13.57
C PRO A 374 -10.54 -21.11 13.68
N PHE A 375 -11.82 -21.44 13.89
CA PHE A 375 -12.90 -20.46 13.95
C PHE A 375 -12.62 -19.30 14.92
N GLU A 376 -12.13 -19.58 16.12
CA GLU A 376 -11.80 -18.53 17.12
C GLU A 376 -10.73 -17.56 16.60
N LYS A 377 -9.68 -18.08 15.94
CA LYS A 377 -8.64 -17.27 15.31
C LYS A 377 -9.18 -16.47 14.12
N ARG A 378 -10.09 -17.04 13.32
CA ARG A 378 -10.78 -16.32 12.24
C ARG A 378 -11.63 -15.16 12.77
N LYS A 379 -12.25 -15.33 13.94
CA LYS A 379 -13.01 -14.27 14.60
C LYS A 379 -12.10 -13.14 15.11
N GLU A 380 -10.97 -13.47 15.72
CA GLU A 380 -9.97 -12.46 16.12
C GLU A 380 -9.40 -11.70 14.91
N LEU A 381 -9.13 -12.40 13.80
CA LEU A 381 -8.74 -11.77 12.53
C LEU A 381 -9.84 -10.88 11.96
N GLU A 382 -11.10 -11.32 12.00
CA GLU A 382 -12.24 -10.52 11.58
C GLU A 382 -12.33 -9.23 12.40
N GLU A 383 -12.28 -9.32 13.73
CA GLU A 383 -12.29 -8.16 14.63
C GLU A 383 -11.12 -7.20 14.30
N PHE A 384 -9.93 -7.75 14.00
CA PHE A 384 -8.78 -6.95 13.56
C PHE A 384 -9.04 -6.25 12.22
N PHE A 385 -9.43 -6.96 11.17
CA PHE A 385 -9.68 -6.38 9.85
C PHE A 385 -10.83 -5.36 9.85
N ASN A 386 -11.88 -5.64 10.61
CA ASN A 386 -12.99 -4.73 10.80
C ASN A 386 -12.57 -3.47 11.59
N SER A 387 -11.55 -3.55 12.45
CA SER A 387 -11.03 -2.36 13.14
C SER A 387 -10.19 -1.42 12.28
N GLN A 388 -9.88 -1.79 11.03
CA GLN A 388 -9.04 -0.98 10.13
C GLN A 388 -9.85 0.02 9.30
N GLU A 389 -9.22 1.15 8.97
CA GLU A 389 -9.71 2.06 7.94
C GLU A 389 -9.17 1.61 6.57
N TRP A 390 -10.06 1.39 5.61
CA TRP A 390 -9.69 0.87 4.29
C TRP A 390 -9.65 2.00 3.27
N LYS A 391 -8.46 2.24 2.71
CA LYS A 391 -8.24 3.17 1.59
C LYS A 391 -7.92 2.36 0.34
N GLU A 392 -8.80 2.42 -0.65
CA GLU A 392 -8.54 1.81 -1.96
C GLU A 392 -7.27 2.44 -2.56
N SER A 393 -6.39 1.60 -3.10
CA SER A 393 -5.10 2.00 -3.64
C SER A 393 -5.20 2.16 -5.15
N ASP A 394 -4.52 3.18 -5.70
CA ASP A 394 -4.32 3.31 -7.15
C ASP A 394 -3.24 2.35 -7.67
N LYS A 395 -2.58 1.59 -6.77
CA LYS A 395 -1.58 0.58 -7.11
C LYS A 395 -2.26 -0.66 -7.69
N THR A 396 -1.56 -1.33 -8.59
CA THR A 396 -1.95 -2.67 -9.04
C THR A 396 -1.65 -3.71 -7.98
N ALA A 397 -2.44 -4.79 -7.94
CA ALA A 397 -2.25 -5.92 -7.03
C ALA A 397 -0.90 -6.64 -7.21
N TYR A 398 -0.24 -6.38 -8.34
CA TYR A 398 1.04 -6.92 -8.71
C TYR A 398 2.01 -5.76 -8.86
N THR A 399 3.19 -5.84 -8.24
CA THR A 399 4.30 -4.93 -8.54
C THR A 399 4.80 -5.22 -9.95
N GLU A 400 4.16 -4.65 -10.98
CA GLU A 400 4.54 -4.91 -12.38
C GLU A 400 5.93 -4.36 -12.74
N TYR A 401 6.53 -3.56 -11.86
CA TYR A 401 7.74 -2.79 -12.14
C TYR A 401 8.97 -3.22 -11.34
N THR A 402 8.81 -3.75 -10.12
CA THR A 402 9.96 -4.19 -9.31
C THR A 402 10.42 -5.59 -9.77
N PRO A 403 11.69 -5.78 -10.15
CA PRO A 403 12.24 -7.09 -10.50
C PRO A 403 11.98 -8.11 -9.40
N PHE A 404 11.64 -9.35 -9.75
CA PHE A 404 11.27 -10.37 -8.75
C PHE A 404 12.39 -10.63 -7.72
N TRP A 405 13.65 -10.52 -8.13
CA TRP A 405 14.82 -10.68 -7.26
C TRP A 405 15.12 -9.45 -6.38
N LEU A 406 14.47 -8.31 -6.64
CA LEU A 406 14.48 -7.11 -5.78
C LEU A 406 13.28 -7.03 -4.84
N GLN A 407 12.37 -8.00 -4.86
CA GLN A 407 11.24 -8.08 -3.94
C GLN A 407 11.68 -8.81 -2.65
N THR A 408 11.04 -8.55 -1.50
CA THR A 408 11.20 -9.42 -0.32
C THR A 408 10.47 -10.73 -0.50
N MET A 409 9.45 -10.75 -1.37
CA MET A 409 8.53 -11.88 -1.52
C MET A 409 7.89 -12.26 -0.17
N GLU A 410 7.80 -11.31 0.75
CA GLU A 410 7.15 -11.50 2.05
C GLU A 410 5.66 -11.21 1.89
N TYR A 411 4.87 -12.27 1.71
CA TYR A 411 3.42 -12.19 1.58
C TYR A 411 2.70 -13.02 2.63
N LEU A 412 1.52 -12.54 3.03
CA LEU A 412 0.56 -13.30 3.85
C LEU A 412 -0.71 -13.51 3.03
N ASN A 413 -1.08 -14.78 2.86
CA ASN A 413 -2.08 -15.16 1.89
C ASN A 413 -3.17 -16.01 2.55
N PHE A 414 -4.42 -15.60 2.37
CA PHE A 414 -5.60 -16.33 2.84
C PHE A 414 -6.45 -16.73 1.65
N ALA A 415 -6.90 -17.97 1.62
CA ALA A 415 -7.87 -18.40 0.63
C ALA A 415 -9.02 -19.19 1.25
N TYR A 416 -10.19 -19.01 0.69
CA TYR A 416 -11.39 -19.80 0.98
C TYR A 416 -11.96 -20.30 -0.34
N ILE A 417 -12.21 -21.60 -0.41
CA ILE A 417 -12.67 -22.28 -1.63
C ILE A 417 -13.95 -23.07 -1.35
N THR A 418 -14.94 -22.94 -2.24
CA THR A 418 -16.15 -23.77 -2.33
C THR A 418 -16.14 -24.58 -3.64
N ASP A 419 -17.24 -25.27 -3.91
CA ASP A 419 -17.43 -25.98 -5.18
C ASP A 419 -17.54 -25.03 -6.39
N ASP A 420 -17.91 -23.76 -6.17
CA ASP A 420 -18.24 -22.78 -7.22
C ASP A 420 -17.51 -21.43 -7.09
N GLU A 421 -16.80 -21.20 -6.00
CA GLU A 421 -16.24 -19.89 -5.66
C GLU A 421 -14.90 -20.00 -4.95
N LEU A 422 -14.00 -19.10 -5.27
CA LEU A 422 -12.74 -18.91 -4.58
C LEU A 422 -12.58 -17.45 -4.18
N ASN A 423 -12.26 -17.23 -2.91
CA ASN A 423 -11.87 -15.93 -2.38
C ASN A 423 -10.39 -15.98 -2.02
N ILE A 424 -9.64 -14.95 -2.42
CA ILE A 424 -8.22 -14.84 -2.09
C ILE A 424 -7.94 -13.45 -1.56
N ILE A 425 -7.17 -13.40 -0.47
CA ILE A 425 -6.65 -12.19 0.15
C ILE A 425 -5.13 -12.32 0.18
N TRP A 426 -4.43 -11.37 -0.43
CA TRP A 426 -2.98 -11.27 -0.44
C TRP A 426 -2.56 -10.01 0.28
N LEU A 427 -1.63 -10.11 1.22
CA LEU A 427 -0.94 -8.97 1.78
C LEU A 427 0.48 -9.02 1.24
N ASP A 428 0.91 -7.94 0.62
CA ASP A 428 2.22 -7.83 -0.01
C ASP A 428 3.01 -6.70 0.66
N ARG A 429 4.18 -7.06 1.22
CA ARG A 429 5.07 -6.13 1.90
C ARG A 429 5.64 -5.08 0.96
N ASP A 430 5.94 -5.48 -0.26
CA ASP A 430 6.75 -4.68 -1.18
C ASP A 430 5.92 -3.57 -1.80
N SER A 431 4.68 -3.90 -2.20
CA SER A 431 3.70 -2.88 -2.58
C SER A 431 3.10 -2.15 -1.36
N GLY A 432 3.13 -2.75 -0.16
CA GLY A 432 2.43 -2.24 1.01
C GLY A 432 0.92 -2.25 0.80
N THR A 433 0.42 -3.33 0.17
CA THR A 433 -1.00 -3.44 -0.20
C THR A 433 -1.64 -4.71 0.31
N LEU A 434 -2.95 -4.65 0.51
CA LEU A 434 -3.82 -5.82 0.60
C LEU A 434 -4.64 -5.90 -0.68
N SER A 435 -4.51 -7.01 -1.38
CA SER A 435 -5.28 -7.31 -2.58
C SER A 435 -6.33 -8.38 -2.28
N TYR A 436 -7.54 -8.21 -2.80
CA TYR A 436 -8.65 -9.15 -2.61
C TYR A 436 -9.39 -9.40 -3.92
N THR A 437 -9.71 -10.66 -4.17
CA THR A 437 -10.52 -11.06 -5.32
C THR A 437 -11.45 -12.23 -4.99
N THR A 438 -12.56 -12.30 -5.74
CA THR A 438 -13.47 -13.44 -5.76
C THR A 438 -13.60 -13.94 -7.19
N VAL A 439 -13.46 -15.25 -7.36
CA VAL A 439 -13.43 -15.91 -8.66
C VAL A 439 -14.47 -17.03 -8.67
N LYS A 440 -15.35 -17.07 -9.68
CA LYS A 440 -16.23 -18.21 -9.92
C LYS A 440 -15.46 -19.33 -10.60
N ILE A 441 -15.44 -20.51 -9.98
CA ILE A 441 -14.60 -21.63 -10.37
C ILE A 441 -15.41 -22.89 -10.59
N GLU A 442 -15.01 -23.71 -11.56
CA GLU A 442 -15.46 -25.09 -11.68
C GLU A 442 -14.27 -26.04 -11.58
N LYS A 443 -14.50 -27.21 -10.99
CA LYS A 443 -13.48 -28.24 -10.92
C LYS A 443 -13.23 -28.84 -12.30
N ASP A 444 -11.97 -28.93 -12.70
CA ASP A 444 -11.59 -29.54 -13.98
C ASP A 444 -11.95 -31.02 -13.98
N THR A 445 -12.60 -31.50 -15.04
CA THR A 445 -13.04 -32.89 -15.15
C THR A 445 -11.89 -33.87 -15.30
N ASP A 446 -10.75 -33.40 -15.80
CA ASP A 446 -9.58 -34.22 -16.12
C ASP A 446 -8.56 -34.29 -14.98
N ASP A 447 -8.60 -33.35 -14.03
CA ASP A 447 -7.61 -33.22 -12.96
C ASP A 447 -8.28 -32.64 -11.70
N ASP A 448 -8.38 -33.46 -10.64
CA ASP A 448 -9.08 -33.09 -9.42
C ASP A 448 -8.36 -32.03 -8.57
N THR A 449 -7.17 -31.62 -9.00
CA THR A 449 -6.36 -30.53 -8.44
C THR A 449 -6.49 -29.23 -9.24
N LYS A 450 -7.21 -29.22 -10.36
CA LYS A 450 -7.37 -28.04 -11.21
C LYS A 450 -8.77 -27.49 -11.16
N TYR A 451 -8.83 -26.16 -11.22
CA TYR A 451 -10.06 -25.41 -11.31
C TYR A 451 -9.97 -24.46 -12.50
N LYS A 452 -11.08 -24.25 -13.18
CA LYS A 452 -11.19 -23.31 -14.29
C LYS A 452 -12.08 -22.16 -13.86
N CYS A 453 -11.69 -20.96 -14.24
CA CYS A 453 -12.58 -19.81 -14.09
C CYS A 453 -13.78 -19.99 -15.03
N ILE A 454 -15.01 -19.86 -14.51
CA ILE A 454 -16.24 -20.02 -15.31
C ILE A 454 -16.64 -18.69 -15.97
N GLU A 455 -16.27 -17.58 -15.33
CA GLU A 455 -16.55 -16.23 -15.81
C GLU A 455 -15.24 -15.54 -16.19
N PRO A 456 -15.23 -14.61 -17.17
CA PRO A 456 -14.06 -13.79 -17.44
C PRO A 456 -13.62 -13.11 -16.13
N HIS A 457 -12.37 -13.34 -15.74
CA HIS A 457 -11.78 -12.75 -14.55
C HIS A 457 -10.43 -12.18 -14.97
N SER A 458 -10.28 -10.89 -14.74
CA SER A 458 -9.14 -10.10 -15.17
C SER A 458 -8.40 -9.52 -13.97
N LYS A 459 -7.18 -9.04 -14.17
CA LYS A 459 -6.45 -8.32 -13.11
C LYS A 459 -7.21 -7.09 -12.59
N SER A 460 -8.05 -6.44 -13.40
CA SER A 460 -8.87 -5.29 -12.98
C SER A 460 -9.98 -5.62 -11.99
N ASP A 461 -10.33 -6.90 -11.85
CA ASP A 461 -11.34 -7.35 -10.87
C ASP A 461 -10.76 -7.49 -9.45
N VAL A 462 -9.43 -7.37 -9.30
CA VAL A 462 -8.75 -7.42 -8.01
C VAL A 462 -8.84 -6.05 -7.33
N LYS A 463 -9.44 -6.01 -6.15
CA LYS A 463 -9.50 -4.80 -5.32
C LYS A 463 -8.21 -4.67 -4.52
N VAL A 464 -7.64 -3.48 -4.48
CA VAL A 464 -6.35 -3.21 -3.81
C VAL A 464 -6.51 -2.12 -2.78
N TYR A 465 -5.93 -2.30 -1.59
CA TYR A 465 -6.02 -1.39 -0.46
C TYR A 465 -4.63 -1.06 0.09
N ASP A 466 -4.38 0.20 0.44
CA ASP A 466 -3.15 0.59 1.13
C ASP A 466 -3.15 0.02 2.56
N ILE A 467 -2.06 -0.63 2.98
CA ILE A 467 -1.89 -1.13 4.35
C ILE A 467 -0.51 -0.79 4.93
N ASP A 468 -0.42 -0.78 6.25
CA ASP A 468 0.86 -0.93 6.95
C ASP A 468 1.15 -2.42 7.10
N TYR A 469 1.92 -2.98 6.16
CA TYR A 469 2.20 -4.41 6.12
C TYR A 469 2.83 -4.91 7.43
N ASP A 470 3.83 -4.21 7.96
CA ASP A 470 4.55 -4.65 9.16
C ASP A 470 3.60 -4.69 10.37
N LEU A 471 2.69 -3.73 10.50
CA LEU A 471 1.63 -3.73 11.52
C LEU A 471 0.68 -4.91 11.35
N PHE A 472 0.19 -5.14 10.12
CA PHE A 472 -0.72 -6.24 9.81
C PHE A 472 -0.06 -7.59 10.06
N ALA A 473 1.14 -7.80 9.54
CA ALA A 473 1.89 -9.03 9.70
C ALA A 473 2.19 -9.33 11.18
N ALA A 474 2.58 -8.32 11.96
CA ALA A 474 2.77 -8.47 13.40
C ALA A 474 1.48 -8.90 14.10
N LYS A 475 0.34 -8.27 13.79
CA LYS A 475 -0.93 -8.58 14.44
C LYS A 475 -1.50 -9.93 14.02
N ILE A 476 -1.39 -10.28 12.74
CA ILE A 476 -1.77 -11.59 12.20
C ILE A 476 -0.94 -12.69 12.85
N ARG A 477 0.39 -12.50 13.00
CA ARG A 477 1.26 -13.46 13.69
C ARG A 477 0.92 -13.58 15.18
N GLU A 478 0.52 -12.50 15.84
CA GLU A 478 0.04 -12.56 17.24
C GLU A 478 -1.21 -13.43 17.37
N ILE A 479 -2.19 -13.26 16.47
CA ILE A 479 -3.47 -14.00 16.49
C ILE A 479 -3.28 -15.47 16.08
N LEU A 480 -2.54 -15.69 14.99
CA LEU A 480 -2.36 -17.02 14.43
C LEU A 480 -1.27 -17.83 15.17
N GLY A 481 -0.28 -17.18 15.77
CA GLY A 481 0.88 -17.81 16.38
C GLY A 481 1.88 -18.36 15.37
N ASP A 482 3.06 -18.74 15.87
CA ASP A 482 4.21 -19.14 15.04
C ASP A 482 3.95 -20.38 14.16
N GLU A 483 2.96 -21.19 14.51
CA GLU A 483 2.56 -22.38 13.74
C GLU A 483 1.95 -22.04 12.36
N PHE A 484 1.54 -20.79 12.15
CA PHE A 484 1.09 -20.22 10.87
C PHE A 484 2.09 -19.20 10.29
N SER A 485 3.12 -18.80 11.05
CA SER A 485 4.24 -18.05 10.47
C SER A 485 5.16 -19.05 9.78
N ASP A 486 5.01 -19.19 8.47
CA ASP A 486 6.08 -19.81 7.71
C ASP A 486 7.29 -18.86 7.73
N LYS A 487 8.49 -19.43 7.67
CA LYS A 487 9.68 -18.62 7.38
C LYS A 487 9.43 -17.99 6.02
N THR A 488 9.63 -16.69 5.90
CA THR A 488 9.75 -16.02 4.60
C THR A 488 10.61 -16.91 3.72
N HIS A 489 10.07 -17.30 2.57
CA HIS A 489 10.72 -18.27 1.72
C HIS A 489 12.15 -17.82 1.41
N GLU A 490 13.09 -18.76 1.47
CA GLU A 490 14.44 -18.58 0.96
C GLU A 490 14.43 -18.58 -0.58
N TYR A 491 13.46 -17.92 -1.22
CA TYR A 491 13.52 -17.70 -2.67
C TYR A 491 14.68 -16.77 -3.01
N ASN A 492 15.13 -16.83 -4.26
CA ASN A 492 16.18 -15.97 -4.82
C ASN A 492 15.73 -14.49 -4.85
N ASN A 493 15.67 -13.87 -3.68
CA ASN A 493 15.13 -12.55 -3.44
C ASN A 493 16.07 -11.76 -2.54
N PHE A 494 15.97 -10.44 -2.56
CA PHE A 494 16.94 -9.58 -1.89
C PHE A 494 17.00 -9.81 -0.38
N ALA A 495 15.86 -10.06 0.26
CA ALA A 495 15.78 -10.24 1.72
C ALA A 495 16.39 -11.59 2.19
N ALA A 496 16.29 -12.63 1.36
CA ALA A 496 16.81 -13.95 1.68
C ALA A 496 18.35 -14.05 1.56
N PHE A 497 18.94 -13.20 0.71
CA PHE A 497 20.37 -13.26 0.43
C PHE A 497 21.23 -12.54 1.46
N ARG A 498 22.30 -13.22 1.87
CA ARG A 498 23.39 -12.60 2.63
C ARG A 498 24.32 -11.89 1.66
N TRP A 499 23.98 -10.65 1.36
CA TRP A 499 24.74 -9.79 0.46
C TRP A 499 26.08 -9.39 1.06
N THR A 500 27.10 -9.40 0.21
CA THR A 500 28.47 -8.97 0.47
C THR A 500 28.84 -7.90 -0.55
N VAL A 501 29.50 -6.84 -0.11
CA VAL A 501 29.96 -5.76 -1.00
C VAL A 501 31.28 -6.16 -1.64
N GLU A 502 31.33 -6.22 -2.98
CA GLU A 502 32.50 -6.69 -3.76
C GLU A 502 33.81 -5.98 -3.37
N ASP A 503 33.81 -4.64 -3.31
CA ASP A 503 35.02 -3.86 -3.04
C ASP A 503 35.65 -4.11 -1.66
N THR A 504 34.86 -4.59 -0.69
CA THR A 504 35.29 -4.72 0.71
C THR A 504 35.24 -6.14 1.24
N ASP A 505 34.64 -7.07 0.49
CA ASP A 505 34.26 -8.42 0.94
C ASP A 505 33.52 -8.43 2.28
N ARG A 506 32.81 -7.34 2.60
CA ARG A 506 32.05 -7.18 3.84
C ARG A 506 30.60 -7.61 3.63
N ALA A 507 30.15 -8.58 4.41
CA ALA A 507 28.74 -8.94 4.48
C ALA A 507 27.93 -7.79 5.09
N LEU A 508 26.79 -7.47 4.48
CA LEU A 508 25.82 -6.51 5.02
C LEU A 508 25.20 -7.05 6.31
N LEU A 509 25.08 -6.19 7.32
CA LEU A 509 24.29 -6.47 8.53
C LEU A 509 22.79 -6.50 8.20
N GLU A 510 21.97 -7.04 9.11
CA GLU A 510 20.51 -7.10 8.91
C GLU A 510 19.90 -5.70 8.71
N ASP A 511 20.27 -4.74 9.56
CA ASP A 511 19.76 -3.36 9.47
C ASP A 511 20.22 -2.66 8.18
N GLU A 512 21.43 -2.96 7.70
CA GLU A 512 21.96 -2.44 6.43
C GLU A 512 21.25 -3.07 5.24
N ARG A 513 21.04 -4.39 5.24
CA ARG A 513 20.23 -5.06 4.21
C ARG A 513 18.84 -4.44 4.14
N LYS A 514 18.20 -4.22 5.29
CA LYS A 514 16.89 -3.56 5.35
C LYS A 514 16.95 -2.14 4.81
N ALA A 515 17.95 -1.35 5.18
CA ALA A 515 18.10 0.02 4.70
C ALA A 515 18.34 0.08 3.18
N VAL A 516 19.19 -0.80 2.65
CA VAL A 516 19.44 -0.93 1.20
C VAL A 516 18.16 -1.37 0.48
N TYR A 517 17.44 -2.33 1.04
CA TYR A 517 16.15 -2.76 0.52
C TYR A 517 15.13 -1.61 0.47
N ASP A 518 15.03 -0.80 1.54
CA ASP A 518 14.14 0.36 1.63
C ASP A 518 14.46 1.46 0.60
N VAL A 519 15.71 1.51 0.10
CA VAL A 519 16.09 2.38 -1.02
C VAL A 519 15.60 1.77 -2.34
N ILE A 520 15.92 0.50 -2.57
CA ILE A 520 15.67 -0.19 -3.86
C ILE A 520 14.16 -0.37 -4.13
N SER A 521 13.39 -0.77 -3.12
CA SER A 521 11.94 -1.04 -3.22
C SER A 521 11.09 0.19 -3.55
N LYS A 522 11.61 1.40 -3.32
CA LYS A 522 10.92 2.67 -3.63
C LYS A 522 11.22 3.21 -5.02
N CYS A 523 12.02 2.49 -5.80
CA CYS A 523 12.46 2.93 -7.12
C CYS A 523 11.50 2.41 -8.20
N ASP A 524 11.14 3.27 -9.14
CA ASP A 524 10.33 2.90 -10.30
C ASP A 524 11.22 2.26 -11.37
N TRP A 525 11.42 0.95 -11.27
CA TRP A 525 12.27 0.19 -12.19
C TRP A 525 11.56 -0.07 -13.54
N THR A 526 12.30 0.00 -14.64
CA THR A 526 11.83 -0.31 -15.99
C THR A 526 12.83 -1.15 -16.75
N THR A 527 12.35 -2.01 -17.66
CA THR A 527 13.21 -2.78 -18.58
C THR A 527 13.64 -1.97 -19.80
N LYS A 528 13.01 -0.82 -20.05
CA LYS A 528 13.33 0.05 -21.19
C LYS A 528 14.49 0.97 -20.83
N GLN A 529 15.61 0.81 -21.51
CA GLN A 529 16.72 1.75 -21.40
C GLN A 529 16.25 3.18 -21.78
N PRO A 530 16.62 4.22 -21.00
CA PRO A 530 16.32 5.60 -21.34
C PRO A 530 16.82 5.97 -22.74
N LYS A 531 15.96 6.58 -23.58
CA LYS A 531 16.21 6.81 -25.03
C LYS A 531 17.39 7.75 -25.34
N ASN A 532 17.95 8.45 -24.34
CA ASN A 532 18.86 9.57 -24.57
C ASN A 532 20.35 9.22 -24.59
N ASN A 533 20.75 7.94 -24.47
CA ASN A 533 22.16 7.60 -24.27
C ASN A 533 22.69 6.57 -25.29
N THR A 534 22.94 7.03 -26.53
CA THR A 534 23.75 6.27 -27.50
C THR A 534 25.24 6.64 -27.48
N ASP A 535 25.65 7.69 -26.75
CA ASP A 535 27.01 8.28 -26.88
C ASP A 535 27.69 8.64 -25.54
N SER A 536 27.48 7.88 -24.45
CA SER A 536 28.28 8.10 -23.23
C SER A 536 29.61 7.35 -23.29
N GLU A 537 30.62 7.98 -23.89
CA GLU A 537 32.03 7.65 -23.66
C GLU A 537 32.31 7.67 -22.15
N GLN A 538 32.90 6.58 -21.62
CA GLN A 538 33.54 6.41 -20.29
C GLN A 538 33.51 7.65 -19.37
N GLN A 539 32.36 7.95 -18.77
CA GLN A 539 32.32 8.76 -17.55
C GLN A 539 32.62 7.86 -16.37
N ASP A 540 33.30 8.41 -15.35
CA ASP A 540 33.47 7.76 -14.03
C ASP A 540 32.09 7.60 -13.41
N ASN A 541 31.42 6.51 -13.76
CA ASN A 541 30.12 6.14 -13.24
C ASN A 541 30.30 5.61 -11.82
N ASP A 542 29.50 6.12 -10.89
CA ASP A 542 29.48 5.58 -9.54
C ASP A 542 28.78 4.22 -9.55
N SER A 543 29.41 3.21 -8.98
CA SER A 543 28.86 1.85 -8.94
C SER A 543 28.99 1.20 -7.57
N ILE A 544 28.15 0.19 -7.32
CA ILE A 544 28.29 -0.73 -6.20
C ILE A 544 27.83 -2.12 -6.64
N VAL A 545 28.60 -3.13 -6.24
CA VAL A 545 28.30 -4.53 -6.54
C VAL A 545 28.04 -5.27 -5.24
N LEU A 546 26.88 -5.95 -5.17
CA LEU A 546 26.49 -6.83 -4.07
C LEU A 546 26.46 -8.26 -4.59
N TYR A 547 27.05 -9.19 -3.84
CA TYR A 547 27.05 -10.60 -4.22
C TYR A 547 26.64 -11.51 -3.06
N HIS A 548 26.06 -12.66 -3.37
CA HIS A 548 25.71 -13.70 -2.42
C HIS A 548 26.27 -15.03 -2.89
N GLU A 549 26.88 -15.77 -1.98
CA GLU A 549 27.41 -17.12 -2.25
C GLU A 549 26.96 -18.09 -1.17
N LYS A 550 26.22 -19.13 -1.56
CA LYS A 550 25.81 -20.23 -0.68
C LYS A 550 25.77 -21.55 -1.44
N GLY A 551 26.75 -22.41 -1.16
CA GLY A 551 26.84 -23.71 -1.83
C GLY A 551 27.14 -23.55 -3.32
N SER A 552 26.20 -23.92 -4.19
CA SER A 552 26.28 -23.75 -5.65
C SER A 552 25.50 -22.54 -6.17
N GLU A 553 24.79 -21.83 -5.29
CA GLU A 553 24.01 -20.64 -5.64
C GLU A 553 24.93 -19.42 -5.48
N HIS A 554 25.26 -18.79 -6.60
CA HIS A 554 25.99 -17.53 -6.60
C HIS A 554 25.22 -16.49 -7.40
N VAL A 555 24.93 -15.36 -6.76
CA VAL A 555 24.13 -14.29 -7.32
C VAL A 555 24.87 -12.97 -7.15
N LEU A 556 24.76 -12.08 -8.14
CA LEU A 556 25.36 -10.75 -8.13
C LEU A 556 24.36 -9.70 -8.61
N LEU A 557 24.37 -8.56 -7.93
CA LEU A 557 23.69 -7.32 -8.29
C LEU A 557 24.72 -6.23 -8.54
N SER A 558 24.77 -5.69 -9.75
CA SER A 558 25.54 -4.48 -10.07
C SER A 558 24.60 -3.29 -10.17
N PHE A 559 24.83 -2.25 -9.36
CA PHE A 559 24.17 -0.97 -9.50
C PHE A 559 25.16 0.04 -10.06
N GLU A 560 24.79 0.70 -11.15
CA GLU A 560 25.66 1.63 -11.88
C GLU A 560 24.90 2.91 -12.22
N THR A 561 25.47 4.07 -11.89
CA THR A 561 24.87 5.37 -12.19
C THR A 561 25.35 5.86 -13.55
N PHE A 562 24.43 6.14 -14.46
CA PHE A 562 24.70 6.64 -15.81
C PHE A 562 24.01 7.98 -16.00
N GLY A 563 24.73 9.08 -15.80
CA GLY A 563 24.19 10.43 -15.99
C GLY A 563 23.03 10.73 -15.03
N ASP A 564 21.80 10.64 -15.52
CA ASP A 564 20.56 10.96 -14.81
C ASP A 564 19.76 9.72 -14.35
N TYR A 565 20.23 8.50 -14.65
CA TYR A 565 19.57 7.27 -14.23
C TYR A 565 20.54 6.29 -13.53
N THR A 566 19.98 5.29 -12.84
CA THR A 566 20.72 4.13 -12.34
C THR A 566 20.26 2.88 -13.08
N HIS A 567 21.23 2.08 -13.52
CA HIS A 567 21.04 0.74 -14.06
C HIS A 567 21.31 -0.27 -12.95
N VAL A 568 20.51 -1.34 -12.93
CA VAL A 568 20.76 -2.52 -12.10
C VAL A 568 20.79 -3.78 -12.97
N GLY A 569 21.84 -4.58 -12.81
CA GLY A 569 21.99 -5.88 -13.46
C GLY A 569 21.95 -7.01 -12.44
N TYR A 570 21.19 -8.06 -12.75
CA TYR A 570 21.17 -9.32 -11.99
C TYR A 570 21.85 -10.43 -12.79
N ALA A 571 22.75 -11.15 -12.14
CA ALA A 571 23.41 -12.30 -12.72
C ALA A 571 23.52 -13.46 -11.73
N GLU A 572 23.27 -14.67 -12.23
CA GLU A 572 23.62 -15.91 -11.55
C GLU A 572 24.93 -16.44 -12.14
N TYR A 573 25.81 -16.97 -11.30
CA TYR A 573 27.06 -17.56 -11.74
C TYR A 573 27.40 -18.83 -10.93
N THR A 574 28.37 -19.59 -11.42
CA THR A 574 28.90 -20.77 -10.71
C THR A 574 30.41 -20.78 -10.73
N TYR A 575 31.03 -21.18 -9.62
CA TYR A 575 32.47 -21.42 -9.59
C TYR A 575 32.81 -22.77 -10.21
N LYS A 576 33.91 -22.82 -10.97
CA LYS A 576 34.55 -24.09 -11.32
C LYS A 576 35.24 -24.67 -10.08
N GLU A 577 35.42 -25.99 -10.05
CA GLU A 577 36.22 -26.67 -9.01
C GLU A 577 37.64 -26.09 -8.86
N SER A 578 38.16 -25.38 -9.87
CA SER A 578 39.45 -24.69 -9.85
C SER A 578 39.45 -23.35 -9.09
N GLY A 579 38.30 -22.84 -8.66
CA GLY A 579 38.16 -21.51 -8.05
C GLY A 579 38.23 -20.34 -9.05
N GLU A 580 38.31 -20.62 -10.36
CA GLU A 580 38.28 -19.59 -11.40
C GLU A 580 36.84 -19.28 -11.79
N TYR A 581 36.53 -17.98 -11.84
CA TYR A 581 35.33 -17.42 -12.46
C TYR A 581 35.48 -17.46 -13.99
N THR A 582 34.49 -17.98 -14.71
CA THR A 582 34.39 -17.75 -16.15
C THR A 582 33.29 -16.73 -16.44
N PRO A 583 33.64 -15.54 -16.97
CA PRO A 583 32.67 -14.56 -17.45
C PRO A 583 31.71 -15.13 -18.49
N ASP A 584 32.11 -16.18 -19.21
CA ASP A 584 31.31 -16.86 -20.24
C ASP A 584 30.09 -17.62 -19.68
N ASP A 585 30.01 -17.87 -18.36
CA ASP A 585 28.89 -18.54 -17.70
C ASP A 585 27.98 -17.56 -16.92
N VAL A 586 28.25 -16.26 -17.03
CA VAL A 586 27.47 -15.19 -16.41
C VAL A 586 26.34 -14.86 -17.37
N ASN A 587 25.22 -15.55 -17.20
CA ASN A 587 23.99 -15.06 -17.80
C ASN A 587 23.59 -13.83 -16.99
N VAL A 588 23.92 -12.62 -17.47
CA VAL A 588 23.17 -11.44 -17.06
C VAL A 588 21.74 -11.71 -17.49
N MET A 589 20.95 -12.19 -16.54
CA MET A 589 19.62 -12.70 -16.86
C MET A 589 18.69 -11.53 -17.12
N GLU A 590 18.85 -10.43 -16.38
CA GLU A 590 17.94 -9.31 -16.41
C GLU A 590 18.65 -7.98 -16.14
N SER A 591 18.11 -6.90 -16.69
CA SER A 591 18.59 -5.53 -16.49
C SER A 591 17.42 -4.58 -16.39
N TYR A 592 17.50 -3.65 -15.43
CA TYR A 592 16.49 -2.64 -15.18
C TYR A 592 17.12 -1.28 -14.99
N TYR A 593 16.32 -0.25 -15.16
CA TYR A 593 16.72 1.14 -15.13
C TYR A 593 15.75 1.91 -14.23
N CYS A 594 16.23 2.91 -13.52
CA CYS A 594 15.41 3.85 -12.77
C CYS A 594 15.94 5.27 -13.03
N ASP A 595 15.04 6.22 -13.32
CA ASP A 595 15.36 7.63 -13.59
C ASP A 595 15.74 8.40 -12.29
N ASP A 596 16.63 7.81 -11.50
CA ASP A 596 17.14 8.35 -10.25
C ASP A 596 18.64 7.99 -10.08
N ALA A 597 19.52 8.89 -10.52
CA ALA A 597 20.97 8.76 -10.38
C ALA A 597 21.50 8.77 -8.93
N THR A 598 20.66 8.94 -7.92
CA THR A 598 21.10 9.01 -6.51
C THR A 598 21.04 7.67 -5.78
N ILE A 599 20.56 6.60 -6.45
CA ILE A 599 20.37 5.27 -5.84
C ILE A 599 21.70 4.71 -5.31
N VAL A 600 22.75 4.66 -6.13
CA VAL A 600 24.06 4.10 -5.74
C VAL A 600 24.62 4.84 -4.51
N GLN A 601 24.56 6.17 -4.51
CA GLN A 601 25.03 7.00 -3.40
C GLN A 601 24.24 6.72 -2.10
N ARG A 602 22.91 6.59 -2.17
CA ARG A 602 22.07 6.26 -1.00
C ARG A 602 22.36 4.85 -0.47
N ILE A 603 22.58 3.87 -1.34
CA ILE A 603 23.00 2.52 -0.93
C ILE A 603 24.34 2.60 -0.19
N LYS A 604 25.32 3.33 -0.73
CA LYS A 604 26.61 3.54 -0.07
C LYS A 604 26.48 4.24 1.28
N GLU A 605 25.58 5.22 1.41
CA GLU A 605 25.30 5.89 2.68
C GLU A 605 24.70 4.95 3.72
N CYS A 606 23.77 4.07 3.33
CA CYS A 606 23.24 3.01 4.21
C CYS A 606 24.33 2.09 4.74
N ILE A 607 25.34 1.80 3.91
CA ILE A 607 26.46 0.91 4.22
C ILE A 607 27.56 1.64 5.04
N ALA A 608 27.76 2.94 4.80
CA ALA A 608 28.82 3.75 5.41
C ALA A 608 28.41 4.45 6.71
N GLU A 609 27.11 4.67 6.96
CA GLU A 609 26.64 5.28 8.22
C GLU A 609 27.08 4.49 9.46
N ASP A 610 27.25 3.17 9.32
CA ASP A 610 27.77 2.31 10.37
C ASP A 610 29.29 2.25 10.42
N ASP A 611 30.03 2.45 9.33
CA ASP A 611 31.50 2.61 9.44
C ASP A 611 31.87 3.89 10.22
N ALA A 612 31.03 4.93 10.17
CA ALA A 612 31.22 6.18 10.91
C ALA A 612 30.67 6.16 12.35
N LYS A 613 29.55 5.44 12.63
CA LYS A 613 28.97 5.28 13.98
C LYS A 613 29.58 4.10 14.75
N ASN A 614 29.90 3.01 14.05
CA ASN A 614 30.46 1.75 14.51
C ASN A 614 31.87 1.53 13.97
N GLY A 615 32.73 2.55 14.00
CA GLY A 615 34.17 2.37 13.91
C GLY A 615 34.60 1.21 14.82
N ILE A 616 34.75 0.04 14.23
CA ILE A 616 35.09 -1.26 14.82
C ILE A 616 34.45 -1.50 16.20
N LYS A 617 33.12 -1.73 16.23
CA LYS A 617 32.42 -2.07 17.48
C LYS A 617 31.54 -3.31 17.45
N ASP A 618 31.36 -3.96 16.29
CA ASP A 618 30.44 -5.08 16.25
C ASP A 618 31.10 -6.39 16.70
N PHE A 619 31.11 -6.60 18.02
CA PHE A 619 31.36 -7.90 18.63
C PHE A 619 30.10 -8.80 18.58
N SER A 620 29.18 -8.62 17.61
CA SER A 620 27.98 -9.46 17.45
C SER A 620 28.28 -10.91 17.17
N PHE A 621 29.50 -11.26 16.70
CA PHE A 621 29.94 -12.64 16.69
C PHE A 621 29.83 -13.28 18.09
N ILE A 622 29.94 -12.46 19.16
CA ILE A 622 29.69 -12.86 20.56
C ILE A 622 28.23 -13.24 20.84
N ASN A 623 27.28 -12.82 20.01
CA ASN A 623 25.87 -13.15 20.13
C ASN A 623 25.54 -14.56 19.65
N GLU A 624 26.35 -15.14 18.74
CA GLU A 624 26.13 -16.49 18.19
C GLU A 624 26.63 -17.62 19.12
N TYR A 625 27.03 -17.28 20.35
CA TYR A 625 27.71 -18.16 21.32
C TYR A 625 26.84 -19.27 21.92
N GLU A 626 25.58 -19.43 21.48
CA GLU A 626 24.80 -20.62 21.82
C GLU A 626 25.38 -21.91 21.20
N LYS A 627 26.32 -21.80 20.25
CA LYS A 627 26.93 -22.94 19.53
C LYS A 627 28.47 -22.99 19.58
N VAL A 628 29.10 -22.07 20.33
CA VAL A 628 30.55 -21.81 20.29
C VAL A 628 31.24 -22.47 21.48
N ASN A 629 32.19 -23.38 21.24
CA ASN A 629 33.17 -23.75 22.28
C ASN A 629 34.23 -22.64 22.33
N VAL A 630 34.29 -21.91 23.44
CA VAL A 630 35.34 -20.91 23.65
C VAL A 630 36.50 -21.60 24.35
N TYR A 631 37.69 -21.51 23.76
CA TYR A 631 38.91 -22.06 24.33
C TYR A 631 39.77 -20.96 24.90
N TYR A 632 40.12 -21.07 26.17
CA TYR A 632 41.22 -20.31 26.78
C TYR A 632 42.51 -21.11 26.63
N VAL A 633 43.55 -20.53 26.02
CA VAL A 633 44.89 -21.12 26.01
C VAL A 633 45.85 -20.32 26.88
N LYS A 634 46.33 -20.94 27.96
CA LYS A 634 47.45 -20.46 28.80
C LYS A 634 48.44 -21.59 28.97
N ASP A 635 49.73 -21.33 28.82
CA ASP A 635 50.78 -22.35 28.98
C ASP A 635 50.50 -23.62 28.14
N ASP A 636 49.96 -23.46 26.93
CA ASP A 636 49.55 -24.52 25.99
C ASP A 636 48.39 -25.44 26.45
N GLU A 637 47.67 -25.11 27.53
CA GLU A 637 46.47 -25.84 27.98
C GLU A 637 45.18 -25.15 27.50
N ALA A 638 44.29 -25.91 26.86
CA ALA A 638 43.00 -25.43 26.36
C ALA A 638 41.84 -25.77 27.31
N PHE A 639 41.06 -24.77 27.72
CA PHE A 639 39.90 -24.95 28.62
C PHE A 639 38.59 -24.58 27.94
N ILE A 640 37.54 -25.37 28.13
CA ILE A 640 36.18 -25.06 27.66
C ILE A 640 35.55 -24.02 28.59
N PHE A 641 35.13 -22.90 28.01
CA PHE A 641 34.57 -21.78 28.76
C PHE A 641 33.07 -21.97 29.05
N PRO A 642 32.60 -21.75 30.29
CA PRO A 642 31.16 -21.73 30.60
C PRO A 642 30.42 -20.61 29.85
N LYS A 643 29.16 -20.88 29.46
CA LYS A 643 28.30 -19.96 28.70
C LYS A 643 28.12 -18.62 29.43
N GLU A 644 28.00 -18.66 30.76
CA GLU A 644 27.79 -17.48 31.61
C GLU A 644 29.00 -16.53 31.55
N LYS A 645 30.22 -17.07 31.53
CA LYS A 645 31.45 -16.28 31.45
C LYS A 645 31.67 -15.69 30.05
N ALA A 646 31.17 -16.34 29.00
CA ALA A 646 31.13 -15.76 27.66
C ALA A 646 30.26 -14.49 27.60
N TYR A 647 29.14 -14.45 28.32
CA TYR A 647 28.32 -13.24 28.42
C TYR A 647 29.02 -12.12 29.22
N GLU A 648 29.70 -12.45 30.31
CA GLU A 648 30.50 -11.45 31.06
C GLU A 648 31.61 -10.85 30.18
N LEU A 649 32.29 -11.67 29.38
CA LEU A 649 33.32 -11.22 28.45
C LEU A 649 32.73 -10.33 27.35
N ARG A 650 31.55 -10.69 26.81
CA ARG A 650 30.79 -9.87 25.85
C ARG A 650 30.52 -8.49 26.41
N GLU A 651 29.93 -8.43 27.61
CA GLU A 651 29.55 -7.18 28.25
C GLU A 651 30.78 -6.31 28.49
N LEU A 652 31.92 -6.91 28.85
CA LEU A 652 33.18 -6.21 29.02
C LEU A 652 33.69 -5.61 27.69
N PHE A 653 33.64 -6.36 26.59
CA PHE A 653 34.10 -5.87 25.27
C PHE A 653 33.19 -4.76 24.72
N GLN A 654 31.87 -4.91 24.86
CA GLN A 654 30.88 -3.92 24.44
C GLN A 654 30.97 -2.60 25.24
N ASN A 655 31.33 -2.70 26.52
CA ASN A 655 31.52 -1.53 27.41
C ASN A 655 32.95 -0.95 27.38
N THR A 656 33.77 -1.36 26.41
CA THR A 656 35.14 -0.85 26.21
C THR A 656 35.22 -0.12 24.89
N SER A 657 35.82 1.07 24.87
CA SER A 657 36.04 1.79 23.62
C SER A 657 37.32 1.28 22.99
N TRP A 658 37.26 0.97 21.69
CA TRP A 658 38.38 0.43 20.93
C TRP A 658 38.84 1.41 19.86
N SER A 659 40.14 1.41 19.57
CA SER A 659 40.74 2.15 18.46
C SER A 659 41.72 1.26 17.70
N GLU A 660 41.68 1.31 16.37
CA GLU A 660 42.63 0.55 15.54
C GLU A 660 44.07 0.99 15.79
N VAL A 661 45.00 0.03 15.76
CA VAL A 661 46.44 0.27 15.93
C VAL A 661 47.23 -0.48 14.88
N ASP A 662 48.37 0.09 14.50
CA ASP A 662 49.30 -0.58 13.60
C ASP A 662 49.94 -1.79 14.29
N LYS A 663 50.18 -2.87 13.53
CA LYS A 663 50.84 -4.08 14.02
C LYS A 663 52.20 -3.81 14.69
N GLU A 664 52.91 -2.75 14.26
CA GLU A 664 54.20 -2.33 14.81
C GLU A 664 54.11 -1.79 16.26
N ASP A 665 52.92 -1.46 16.73
CA ASP A 665 52.70 -1.00 18.11
C ASP A 665 52.57 -2.14 19.12
N ILE A 666 52.45 -3.37 18.66
CA ILE A 666 52.02 -4.53 19.45
C ILE A 666 53.25 -5.32 19.89
N THR A 667 53.24 -5.83 21.12
CA THR A 667 54.31 -6.73 21.58
C THR A 667 54.09 -8.12 21.01
N ASP A 668 55.17 -8.83 20.66
CA ASP A 668 55.10 -10.21 20.11
C ASP A 668 54.51 -11.24 21.10
N GLU A 669 54.26 -10.85 22.35
CA GLU A 669 53.71 -11.70 23.41
C GLU A 669 52.21 -11.37 23.63
N PHE A 670 51.34 -12.35 23.35
CA PHE A 670 49.93 -12.32 23.76
C PHE A 670 49.76 -13.14 25.02
N ASP A 671 49.13 -12.54 26.03
CA ASP A 671 48.88 -13.16 27.33
C ASP A 671 47.76 -14.20 27.28
N LEU A 672 46.88 -14.09 26.28
CA LEU A 672 45.63 -14.82 26.20
C LEU A 672 45.25 -15.08 24.74
N LYS A 673 44.82 -16.31 24.44
CA LYS A 673 44.15 -16.63 23.17
C LYS A 673 42.75 -17.15 23.45
N ILE A 674 41.79 -16.59 22.71
CA ILE A 674 40.38 -16.93 22.76
C ILE A 674 40.00 -17.40 21.37
N THR A 675 39.55 -18.65 21.25
CA THR A 675 39.04 -19.17 19.97
C THR A 675 37.56 -19.47 20.11
N GLY A 676 36.73 -18.91 19.24
CA GLY A 676 35.31 -19.25 19.11
C GLY A 676 35.03 -19.94 17.77
N LEU A 677 34.32 -21.07 17.78
CA LEU A 677 33.87 -21.77 16.58
C LEU A 677 32.46 -21.34 16.13
N ILE A 678 32.32 -20.81 14.91
CA ILE A 678 31.03 -20.45 14.29
C ILE A 678 30.88 -21.27 12.99
N GLY A 679 30.17 -22.40 13.08
CA GLY A 679 30.05 -23.30 11.93
C GLY A 679 31.39 -23.97 11.56
N ASP A 680 31.85 -23.76 10.33
CA ASP A 680 33.16 -24.17 9.81
C ASP A 680 34.24 -23.06 9.93
N ARG A 681 33.87 -21.90 10.47
CA ARG A 681 34.78 -20.79 10.76
C ARG A 681 35.16 -20.77 12.23
N ALA A 682 36.32 -20.22 12.53
CA ALA A 682 36.72 -19.90 13.87
C ALA A 682 37.21 -18.46 13.95
N VAL A 683 36.75 -17.76 14.97
CA VAL A 683 37.28 -16.46 15.32
C VAL A 683 38.40 -16.68 16.33
N LEU A 684 39.63 -16.31 15.95
CA LEU A 684 40.76 -16.25 16.85
C LEU A 684 40.89 -14.81 17.35
N THR A 685 40.81 -14.63 18.65
CA THR A 685 41.10 -13.36 19.33
C THR A 685 42.30 -13.53 20.25
N GLU A 686 43.43 -12.90 19.91
CA GLU A 686 44.58 -12.87 20.80
C GLU A 686 44.54 -11.58 21.61
N VAL A 687 44.66 -11.67 22.93
CA VAL A 687 44.61 -10.54 23.85
C VAL A 687 45.97 -10.41 24.51
N GLY A 688 46.54 -9.21 24.48
CA GLY A 688 47.83 -8.91 25.08
C GLY A 688 47.95 -7.44 25.43
N LYS A 689 49.19 -6.97 25.48
CA LYS A 689 49.49 -5.55 25.65
C LYS A 689 50.22 -4.99 24.44
N ASP A 690 50.05 -3.69 24.20
CA ASP A 690 50.95 -2.98 23.29
C ASP A 690 52.22 -2.50 24.00
N LYS A 691 53.13 -1.88 23.23
CA LYS A 691 54.36 -1.29 23.75
C LYS A 691 54.15 -0.16 24.77
N TYR A 692 52.93 0.33 24.91
CA TYR A 692 52.54 1.38 25.85
C TYR A 692 51.80 0.83 27.09
N GLY A 693 51.54 -0.48 27.14
CA GLY A 693 50.90 -1.18 28.25
C GLY A 693 49.36 -1.20 28.21
N TYR A 694 48.74 -0.74 27.14
CA TYR A 694 47.27 -0.84 26.93
C TYR A 694 46.90 -2.25 26.49
N THR A 695 45.71 -2.70 26.88
CA THR A 695 45.17 -3.97 26.35
C THR A 695 44.94 -3.83 24.86
N VAL A 696 45.46 -4.79 24.09
CA VAL A 696 45.19 -4.92 22.66
C VAL A 696 44.55 -6.26 22.39
N ILE A 697 43.60 -6.29 21.45
CA ILE A 697 43.08 -7.51 20.88
C ILE A 697 43.43 -7.59 19.40
N SER A 698 43.83 -8.77 18.95
CA SER A 698 43.88 -9.16 17.55
C SER A 698 42.59 -9.87 17.21
N TYR A 699 42.06 -9.60 16.03
CA TYR A 699 40.90 -10.32 15.49
C TYR A 699 41.32 -10.96 14.18
N ARG A 700 41.13 -12.29 14.09
CA ARG A 700 41.33 -13.06 12.87
C ARG A 700 40.19 -14.04 12.66
N ASP A 701 39.47 -13.90 11.56
CA ASP A 701 38.54 -14.94 11.08
C ASP A 701 39.37 -16.00 10.36
N VAL A 702 39.31 -17.26 10.81
CA VAL A 702 40.08 -18.38 10.27
C VAL A 702 39.14 -19.50 9.84
N VAL A 703 39.42 -20.10 8.69
CA VAL A 703 38.69 -21.29 8.25
C VAL A 703 39.32 -22.50 8.93
N ILE A 704 38.50 -23.34 9.57
CA ILE A 704 38.98 -24.57 10.18
C ILE A 704 38.58 -25.75 9.30
N ASP A 705 39.55 -26.60 8.99
CA ASP A 705 39.27 -27.88 8.34
C ASP A 705 38.41 -28.73 9.31
N PRO A 706 37.18 -29.09 8.92
CA PRO A 706 36.22 -29.72 9.83
C PRO A 706 36.62 -31.15 10.22
N PHE A 707 37.55 -31.78 9.50
CA PHE A 707 38.01 -33.14 9.75
C PHE A 707 39.24 -33.19 10.66
N THR A 708 40.09 -32.16 10.61
CA THR A 708 41.35 -32.11 11.35
C THR A 708 41.34 -31.10 12.50
N LEU A 709 40.35 -30.20 12.54
CA LEU A 709 40.28 -29.06 13.46
C LEU A 709 41.51 -28.15 13.41
N LYS A 710 42.25 -28.18 12.30
CA LYS A 710 43.40 -27.29 12.05
C LYS A 710 42.96 -26.10 11.23
N ILE A 711 43.61 -24.97 11.47
CA ILE A 711 43.46 -23.76 10.66
C ILE A 711 43.93 -24.06 9.24
N ASP A 712 43.03 -23.87 8.26
CA ASP A 712 43.36 -23.91 6.84
C ASP A 712 43.94 -22.56 6.44
N VAL A 713 45.27 -22.47 6.50
CA VAL A 713 46.03 -21.23 6.25
C VAL A 713 45.91 -20.78 4.79
N GLU A 714 45.58 -21.67 3.85
CA GLU A 714 45.41 -21.31 2.43
C GLU A 714 44.04 -20.67 2.16
N LYS A 715 43.02 -20.97 2.98
CA LYS A 715 41.65 -20.44 2.83
C LYS A 715 41.30 -19.32 3.80
N THR A 716 42.21 -18.98 4.71
CA THR A 716 41.99 -17.93 5.72
C THR A 716 42.28 -16.55 5.11
N PRO A 717 41.30 -15.63 5.04
CA PRO A 717 41.54 -14.29 4.54
C PRO A 717 42.54 -13.53 5.43
N TYR A 718 43.57 -12.97 4.81
CA TYR A 718 44.68 -12.29 5.49
C TYR A 718 44.31 -10.84 5.86
N LYS A 719 43.50 -10.64 6.91
CA LYS A 719 43.40 -9.32 7.55
C LYS A 719 43.35 -9.45 9.06
N ASP A 720 44.52 -9.26 9.68
CA ASP A 720 44.61 -9.07 11.13
C ASP A 720 44.12 -7.65 11.46
N ILE A 721 43.01 -7.52 12.19
CA ILE A 721 42.58 -6.24 12.75
C ILE A 721 43.12 -6.17 14.18
N TRP A 722 43.75 -5.05 14.54
CA TRP A 722 44.33 -4.85 15.85
C TRP A 722 43.67 -3.67 16.55
N LEU A 723 43.14 -3.91 17.75
CA LEU A 723 42.36 -2.93 18.48
C LEU A 723 42.94 -2.69 19.86
N ARG A 724 43.20 -1.42 20.18
CA ARG A 724 43.62 -0.96 21.50
C ARG A 724 42.41 -0.49 22.31
N ALA A 725 42.30 -0.97 23.54
CA ALA A 725 41.31 -0.50 24.50
C ALA A 725 41.70 0.87 25.09
N ASP A 726 40.69 1.72 25.33
CA ASP A 726 40.85 3.02 26.00
C ASP A 726 41.26 2.93 27.48
N LYS A 727 41.17 1.74 28.07
CA LYS A 727 41.53 1.41 29.45
C LYS A 727 42.13 0.01 29.52
N ASP A 728 43.00 -0.24 30.49
CA ASP A 728 43.54 -1.59 30.73
C ASP A 728 42.44 -2.50 31.29
N ILE A 729 41.92 -3.40 30.45
CA ILE A 729 40.90 -4.38 30.82
C ILE A 729 41.46 -5.80 30.94
N LEU A 730 42.74 -6.02 30.66
CA LEU A 730 43.35 -7.36 30.68
C LEU A 730 43.12 -8.08 32.02
N GLY A 731 43.29 -7.38 33.14
CA GLY A 731 43.05 -7.98 34.46
C GLY A 731 41.57 -8.31 34.74
N GLN A 732 40.62 -7.63 34.09
CA GLN A 732 39.20 -7.99 34.15
C GLN A 732 38.93 -9.24 33.31
N ILE A 733 39.55 -9.33 32.14
CA ILE A 733 39.48 -10.51 31.27
C ILE A 733 40.06 -11.72 32.02
N GLU A 734 41.28 -11.62 32.57
CA GLU A 734 41.91 -12.67 33.39
C GLU A 734 41.08 -13.07 34.61
N LYS A 735 40.37 -12.12 35.22
CA LYS A 735 39.45 -12.41 36.32
C LYS A 735 38.26 -13.26 35.85
N ILE A 736 37.66 -12.94 34.71
CA ILE A 736 36.57 -13.75 34.12
C ILE A 736 37.07 -15.17 33.81
N PHE A 737 38.35 -15.34 33.41
CA PHE A 737 38.96 -16.64 33.12
C PHE A 737 39.45 -17.43 34.35
N SER A 738 39.66 -16.78 35.50
CA SER A 738 40.19 -17.44 36.71
C SER A 738 39.11 -17.87 37.70
N GLU A 739 37.89 -17.35 37.57
CA GLU A 739 36.67 -17.75 38.27
C GLU A 739 35.91 -18.85 37.52
#